data_AF-A0A2X1QQY9-F1
#
_entry.id   AF-A0A2X1QQY9-F1
#
_cell.length_a   1.000
_cell.length_b   1.000
_cell.length_c   1.000
_cell.angle_alpha   90.00
_cell.angle_beta   90.00
_cell.angle_gamma   90.00
#
_symmetry.space_group_name_H-M   'P 1'
#
loop_
_entity.id
_entity.type
_entity.pdbx_description
1 polymer ?
#
loop_
_entity_poly.entity_id
_entity_poly.type
_entity_poly.pdbx_seq_one_letter_code
_entity_poly.pdbx_strand_id
1 'polypeptide(L)'
;MKKNKKLILSLQSIHSELGSFYESALQILQNKNIPNKLQAAAYCIRELLTRLPNHFDSSLLKTNKKISTEFRPLIELWENLNIKNFLNIVPQTDNWEPEQISSIKIFLDRFNQLVINDKDIKATRREHAFQFIQKQNEQYSSEHLPDSHIDYLGKAFYVFSEYFNKVLHSPCSDTDEGAFTIKLGELELYLTGLIEPNVKETYAKIDKSILEAGETPNIENIKSILNLIHNKVSYDYFFDCLKSSYWLKPLNDAGVFKSPSNVSQYNEFIRVPSWGPSRYLVNIAEESPKEVSQIILTIPDTNNLKIHQDYVNAALKMPLDYAKTIVKKAIRFLNNPFCFYFANNLAEFAVFFLKNNCSEKAIEICFRLFDIKDSSNAYGRYKHFFTNDWEYNEKLNLIYSNMKTSEEKLNLFRLICLQLKKCLELDCFDKNSFVDHSSSWRQEIDKSNDLDNIKDTLTNWLVKLSEELLLSHEEEIVDLLISEPFPIFARVALYLLQDKPESNDYTFDLLQKEKYYTSLDMWHDYALLLQKAFPSWEQKKQESFLCFVSKIQIYEKKEQNEVIKYRIYYLIKDYLQGEIKSEFELMRQKYGDRKEPTFLIYLSSEAVSLEDLIPITQEEFDEKNLEERLKYLLNWEPKEKTHSMMIKQACAIY
;
A
#
# COMPACT_ATOMS: atom_id res chain seq x y z
N MET A 1 15.69 56.48 -4.86
CA MET A 1 14.91 55.27 -4.51
C MET A 1 13.58 55.70 -3.89
N LYS A 2 12.44 55.16 -4.34
CA LYS A 2 11.11 55.49 -3.79
C LYS A 2 10.93 54.73 -2.47
N LYS A 3 10.53 55.39 -1.38
CA LYS A 3 10.28 54.73 -0.09
C LYS A 3 9.18 53.66 -0.25
N ASN A 4 9.46 52.41 0.13
CA ASN A 4 8.43 51.39 0.29
C ASN A 4 7.66 51.64 1.60
N LYS A 5 6.71 52.58 1.54
CA LYS A 5 5.94 53.02 2.72
C LYS A 5 5.20 51.87 3.39
N LYS A 6 4.74 50.87 2.61
CA LYS A 6 4.06 49.69 3.14
C LYS A 6 5.00 48.90 4.04
N LEU A 7 6.19 48.53 3.56
CA LEU A 7 7.18 47.80 4.36
C LEU A 7 7.61 48.56 5.62
N ILE A 8 7.79 49.88 5.56
CA ILE A 8 8.09 50.70 6.75
C ILE A 8 6.99 50.53 7.81
N LEU A 9 5.72 50.66 7.42
CA LEU A 9 4.59 50.52 8.33
C LEU A 9 4.49 49.11 8.90
N SER A 10 4.66 48.07 8.07
CA SER A 10 4.64 46.68 8.53
C SER A 10 5.77 46.42 9.54
N LEU A 11 7.00 46.91 9.27
CA LEU A 11 8.11 46.80 10.22
C LEU A 11 7.87 47.56 11.53
N GLN A 12 7.31 48.78 11.45
CA GLN A 12 6.96 49.57 12.64
C GLN A 12 5.86 48.92 13.48
N SER A 13 4.92 48.21 12.85
CA SER A 13 3.88 47.46 13.56
C SER A 13 4.42 46.27 14.36
N ILE A 14 5.55 45.69 13.94
CA ILE A 14 6.27 44.67 14.71
C ILE A 14 7.05 45.34 15.83
N HIS A 15 7.90 46.31 15.49
CA HIS A 15 8.63 47.14 16.46
C HIS A 15 9.16 48.43 15.80
N SER A 16 9.05 49.56 16.49
CA SER A 16 9.42 50.89 15.96
C SER A 16 10.89 50.98 15.50
N GLU A 17 11.80 50.29 16.19
CA GLU A 17 13.23 50.24 15.82
C GLU A 17 13.47 49.56 14.47
N LEU A 18 12.72 48.50 14.12
CA LEU A 18 12.91 47.78 12.86
C LEU A 18 12.62 48.68 11.66
N GLY A 19 11.51 49.42 11.73
CA GLY A 19 11.19 50.42 10.71
C GLY A 19 12.21 51.57 10.66
N SER A 20 12.74 51.96 11.82
CA SER A 20 13.75 53.02 11.92
C SER A 20 15.08 52.63 11.27
N PHE A 21 15.52 51.38 11.43
CA PHE A 21 16.72 50.86 10.75
C PHE A 21 16.56 50.89 9.22
N TYR A 22 15.43 50.39 8.71
CA TYR A 22 15.16 50.40 7.27
C TYR A 22 15.06 51.84 6.72
N GLU A 23 14.32 52.72 7.40
CA GLU A 23 14.20 54.12 6.97
C GLU A 23 15.54 54.86 7.00
N SER A 24 16.36 54.63 8.02
CA SER A 24 17.71 55.21 8.12
C SER A 24 18.60 54.75 6.96
N ALA A 25 18.55 53.48 6.57
CA ALA A 25 19.28 52.97 5.42
C ALA A 25 18.88 53.73 4.13
N LEU A 26 17.59 53.96 3.91
CA LEU A 26 17.10 54.70 2.75
C LEU A 26 17.55 56.16 2.75
N GLN A 27 17.52 56.83 3.90
CA GLN A 27 17.97 58.21 4.03
C GLN A 27 19.48 58.34 3.76
N ILE A 28 20.28 57.39 4.27
CA ILE A 28 21.73 57.34 4.04
C ILE A 28 22.03 57.19 2.54
N LEU A 29 21.33 56.29 1.84
CA LEU A 29 21.53 56.07 0.40
C LEU A 29 21.18 57.31 -0.44
N GLN A 30 20.15 58.06 -0.03
CA GLN A 30 19.73 59.29 -0.71
C GLN A 30 20.69 60.45 -0.49
N ASN A 31 21.45 60.45 0.61
CA ASN A 31 22.38 61.53 0.93
C ASN A 31 23.75 61.31 0.27
N LYS A 32 24.01 62.07 -0.80
CA LYS A 32 25.28 62.01 -1.55
C LYS A 32 26.51 62.46 -0.76
N ASN A 33 26.32 63.16 0.37
CA ASN A 33 27.42 63.75 1.14
C ASN A 33 27.98 62.80 2.21
N ILE A 34 27.44 61.59 2.36
CA ILE A 34 27.91 60.63 3.37
C ILE A 34 29.07 59.79 2.79
N PRO A 35 30.27 59.86 3.39
CA PRO A 35 31.38 58.97 3.02
C PRO A 35 31.01 57.52 3.32
N ASN A 36 31.42 56.58 2.46
CA ASN A 36 31.13 55.14 2.64
C ASN A 36 29.63 54.83 2.87
N LYS A 37 28.74 55.60 2.23
CA LYS A 37 27.28 55.48 2.41
C LYS A 37 26.73 54.06 2.24
N LEU A 38 27.32 53.24 1.36
CA LEU A 38 26.89 51.85 1.16
C LEU A 38 27.17 51.00 2.41
N GLN A 39 28.31 51.18 3.08
CA GLN A 39 28.62 50.48 4.32
C GLN A 39 27.71 50.94 5.47
N ALA A 40 27.45 52.25 5.56
CA ALA A 40 26.54 52.81 6.56
C ALA A 40 25.09 52.33 6.35
N ALA A 41 24.61 52.26 5.10
CA ALA A 41 23.31 51.69 4.80
C ALA A 41 23.28 50.17 5.07
N ALA A 42 24.34 49.44 4.71
CA ALA A 42 24.47 48.00 4.99
C ALA A 42 24.42 47.69 6.48
N TYR A 43 25.01 48.54 7.33
CA TYR A 43 24.92 48.42 8.78
C TYR A 43 23.47 48.42 9.26
N CYS A 44 22.68 49.41 8.82
CA CYS A 44 21.28 49.52 9.19
C CYS A 44 20.46 48.31 8.73
N ILE A 45 20.67 47.84 7.49
CA ILE A 45 19.97 46.65 6.97
C ILE A 45 20.39 45.38 7.72
N ARG A 46 21.68 45.23 8.05
CA ARG A 46 22.17 44.10 8.86
C ARG A 46 21.52 44.07 10.24
N GLU A 47 21.42 45.22 10.92
CA GLU A 47 20.75 45.32 12.22
C GLU A 47 19.27 44.92 12.14
N LEU A 48 18.57 45.40 11.11
CA LEU A 48 17.20 44.98 10.82
C LEU A 48 17.10 43.44 10.69
N LEU A 49 17.91 42.82 9.83
CA LEU A 49 17.85 41.38 9.58
C LEU A 49 18.28 40.54 10.79
N THR A 50 19.14 41.08 11.65
CA THR A 50 19.60 40.40 12.87
C THR A 50 18.53 40.42 13.94
N ARG A 51 17.78 41.52 14.07
CA ARG A 51 16.79 41.69 15.13
C ARG A 51 15.40 41.20 14.75
N LEU A 52 15.05 41.23 13.47
CA LEU A 52 13.72 40.86 12.98
C LEU A 52 13.25 39.48 13.51
N PRO A 53 14.04 38.38 13.43
CA PRO A 53 13.62 37.08 13.94
C PRO A 53 13.22 37.09 15.43
N ASN A 54 13.95 37.84 16.25
CA ASN A 54 13.78 37.86 17.71
C ASN A 54 12.45 38.48 18.16
N HIS A 55 11.82 39.30 17.31
CA HIS A 55 10.52 39.90 17.60
C HIS A 55 9.35 38.95 17.31
N PHE A 56 9.57 37.91 16.50
CA PHE A 56 8.56 36.90 16.19
C PHE A 56 8.67 35.66 17.09
N ASP A 57 9.88 35.34 17.54
CA ASP A 57 10.11 34.24 18.48
C ASP A 57 11.10 34.68 19.57
N SER A 58 10.58 34.88 20.77
CA SER A 58 11.37 35.27 21.94
C SER A 58 12.26 34.14 22.45
N SER A 59 12.03 32.88 22.04
CA SER A 59 12.95 31.78 22.35
C SER A 59 14.30 31.95 21.63
N LEU A 60 14.33 32.67 20.50
CA LEU A 60 15.55 33.05 19.79
C LEU A 60 16.40 34.11 20.51
N LEU A 61 15.86 34.77 21.56
CA LEU A 61 16.58 35.72 22.41
C LEU A 61 17.48 35.06 23.46
N LYS A 62 17.35 33.74 23.69
CA LYS A 62 18.08 33.07 24.78
C LYS A 62 19.59 33.21 24.60
N THR A 63 20.20 33.89 25.56
CA THR A 63 21.58 34.34 25.54
C THR A 63 22.58 33.18 25.63
N ASN A 64 23.62 33.29 24.81
CA ASN A 64 24.87 32.55 24.86
C ASN A 64 25.39 32.30 26.30
N LYS A 65 25.19 31.10 26.84
CA LYS A 65 26.17 30.50 27.74
C LYS A 65 26.83 29.35 27.00
N LYS A 66 28.01 29.60 26.43
CA LYS A 66 28.86 28.52 25.90
C LYS A 66 29.10 27.52 27.03
N ILE A 67 28.68 26.27 26.83
CA ILE A 67 29.19 25.17 27.64
C ILE A 67 30.72 25.17 27.52
N SER A 68 31.42 24.98 28.66
CA SER A 68 32.88 24.87 28.71
C SER A 68 33.38 23.91 27.64
N THR A 69 34.48 24.26 26.96
CA THR A 69 35.14 23.42 25.95
C THR A 69 35.47 22.02 26.47
N GLU A 70 35.61 21.84 27.78
CA GLU A 70 35.87 20.56 28.44
C GLU A 70 34.71 19.56 28.33
N PHE A 71 33.46 20.02 28.18
CA PHE A 71 32.28 19.15 28.08
C PHE A 71 31.95 18.73 26.63
N ARG A 72 32.62 19.30 25.61
CA ARG A 72 32.31 19.00 24.19
C ARG A 72 32.44 17.51 23.82
N PRO A 73 33.50 16.79 24.22
CA PRO A 73 33.62 15.37 23.87
C PRO A 73 32.50 14.52 24.49
N LEU A 74 32.01 14.92 25.66
CA LEU A 74 30.91 14.23 26.35
C LEU A 74 29.56 14.45 25.64
N ILE A 75 29.32 15.62 25.06
CA ILE A 75 28.09 15.91 24.30
C ILE A 75 28.05 15.07 23.01
N GLU A 76 29.15 15.00 22.27
CA GLU A 76 29.23 14.20 21.04
C GLU A 76 29.02 12.69 21.32
N LEU A 77 29.58 12.18 22.42
CA LEU A 77 29.32 10.82 22.88
C LEU A 77 27.85 10.62 23.31
N TRP A 78 27.27 11.61 23.97
CA TRP A 78 25.87 11.60 24.42
C TRP A 78 24.87 11.59 23.27
N GLU A 79 25.11 12.34 22.20
CA GLU A 79 24.24 12.38 21.02
C GLU A 79 24.17 11.05 20.26
N ASN A 80 25.23 10.25 20.34
CA ASN A 80 25.26 8.90 19.78
C ASN A 80 24.51 7.87 20.64
N LEU A 81 24.11 8.24 21.86
CA LEU A 81 23.33 7.39 22.75
C LEU A 81 21.84 7.70 22.60
N ASN A 82 21.03 6.69 22.27
CA ASN A 82 19.58 6.82 22.27
C ASN A 82 19.03 6.73 23.69
N ILE A 83 19.10 7.84 24.42
CA ILE A 83 18.86 7.87 25.88
C ILE A 83 17.40 7.66 26.24
N LYS A 84 16.46 7.98 25.33
CA LYS A 84 15.05 7.60 25.52
C LYS A 84 14.88 6.09 25.62
N ASN A 85 15.67 5.31 24.87
CA ASN A 85 15.67 3.85 25.02
C ASN A 85 16.34 3.42 26.34
N PHE A 86 17.36 4.15 26.79
CA PHE A 86 18.10 3.85 28.02
C PHE A 86 17.29 4.13 29.30
N LEU A 87 16.47 5.19 29.31
CA LEU A 87 15.57 5.54 30.43
C LEU A 87 14.41 4.57 30.62
N ASN A 88 14.08 3.79 29.58
CA ASN A 88 13.05 2.75 29.59
C ASN A 88 13.57 1.37 29.99
N ILE A 89 14.88 1.21 30.18
CA ILE A 89 15.45 -0.04 30.70
C ILE A 89 15.12 -0.12 32.19
N VAL A 90 14.26 -1.07 32.57
CA VAL A 90 14.14 -1.53 33.96
C VAL A 90 15.35 -2.43 34.22
N PRO A 91 16.25 -2.10 35.16
CA PRO A 91 17.40 -2.94 35.45
C PRO A 91 16.91 -4.31 35.93
N GLN A 92 17.25 -5.40 35.24
CA GLN A 92 17.00 -6.78 35.71
C GLN A 92 18.09 -7.25 36.70
N THR A 93 18.62 -6.37 37.54
CA THR A 93 19.71 -6.73 38.46
C THR A 93 19.46 -6.19 39.87
N ASP A 94 19.53 -7.07 40.86
CA ASP A 94 19.32 -6.87 42.31
C ASP A 94 20.31 -5.90 43.01
N ASN A 95 21.04 -5.06 42.27
CA ASN A 95 22.21 -4.33 42.79
C ASN A 95 21.99 -2.83 43.03
N TRP A 96 20.81 -2.29 42.76
CA TRP A 96 20.55 -0.85 42.89
C TRP A 96 19.24 -0.58 43.62
N GLU A 97 19.31 0.24 44.67
CA GLU A 97 18.14 0.66 45.42
C GLU A 97 17.25 1.60 44.57
N PRO A 98 15.92 1.60 44.75
CA PRO A 98 14.98 2.43 43.98
C PRO A 98 15.32 3.93 43.97
N GLU A 99 15.87 4.44 45.08
CA GLU A 99 16.29 5.83 45.25
C GLU A 99 17.50 6.19 44.35
N GLN A 100 18.40 5.23 44.13
CA GLN A 100 19.58 5.40 43.27
C GLN A 100 19.16 5.43 41.79
N ILE A 101 18.22 4.55 41.39
CA ILE A 101 17.64 4.54 40.04
C ILE A 101 16.92 5.87 39.76
N SER A 102 16.14 6.36 40.73
CA SER A 102 15.45 7.66 40.62
C SER A 102 16.45 8.82 40.46
N SER A 103 17.50 8.85 41.27
CA SER A 103 18.55 9.88 41.21
C SER A 103 19.28 9.88 39.86
N ILE A 104 19.58 8.70 39.32
CA ILE A 104 20.19 8.56 37.99
C ILE A 104 19.24 9.04 36.89
N LYS A 105 17.96 8.65 36.93
CA LYS A 105 16.97 9.11 35.95
C LYS A 105 16.85 10.64 35.94
N ILE A 106 16.82 11.26 37.13
CA ILE A 106 16.79 12.72 37.26
C ILE A 106 18.07 13.35 36.70
N PHE A 107 19.25 12.77 36.98
CA PHE A 107 20.52 13.26 36.43
C PHE A 107 20.56 13.14 34.90
N LEU A 108 20.22 11.98 34.36
CA LEU A 108 20.21 11.73 32.91
C LEU A 108 19.21 12.63 32.20
N ASP A 109 18.02 12.83 32.77
CA ASP A 109 17.02 13.75 32.22
C ASP A 109 17.51 15.20 32.26
N ARG A 110 18.04 15.67 33.40
CA ARG A 110 18.62 17.02 33.51
C ARG A 110 19.81 17.24 32.58
N PHE A 111 20.67 16.24 32.42
CA PHE A 111 21.81 16.33 31.50
C PHE A 111 21.33 16.30 30.03
N ASN A 112 20.32 15.48 29.71
CA ASN A 112 19.69 15.50 28.39
C ASN A 112 19.04 16.85 28.08
N GLN A 113 18.35 17.46 29.04
CA GLN A 113 17.83 18.83 28.93
C GLN A 113 18.97 19.84 28.72
N LEU A 114 20.10 19.68 29.40
CA LEU A 114 21.27 20.53 29.23
C LEU A 114 21.90 20.39 27.83
N VAL A 115 21.94 19.17 27.26
CA VAL A 115 22.40 18.90 25.89
C VAL A 115 21.43 19.46 24.84
N ILE A 116 20.12 19.27 25.02
CA ILE A 116 19.09 19.88 24.17
C ILE A 116 19.23 21.40 24.19
N ASN A 117 19.39 21.99 25.37
CA ASN A 117 19.63 23.42 25.51
C ASN A 117 20.95 23.87 24.85
N ASP A 118 22.03 23.07 24.84
CA ASP A 118 23.27 23.40 24.09
C ASP A 118 23.09 23.37 22.57
N LYS A 119 22.27 22.45 22.05
CA LYS A 119 21.90 22.44 20.62
C LYS A 119 21.15 23.71 20.24
N ASP A 120 20.20 24.15 21.06
CA ASP A 120 19.51 25.43 20.87
C ASP A 120 20.47 26.64 20.98
N ILE A 121 21.54 26.53 21.79
CA ILE A 121 22.59 27.57 21.93
C ILE A 121 23.56 27.63 20.73
N LYS A 122 23.70 26.54 19.96
CA LYS A 122 24.64 26.44 18.82
C LYS A 122 23.98 26.62 17.46
N ALA A 123 22.68 26.90 17.39
CA ALA A 123 22.02 27.08 16.12
C ALA A 123 22.75 28.18 15.32
N THR A 124 23.33 27.79 14.20
CA THR A 124 24.04 28.66 13.27
C THR A 124 23.09 29.76 12.80
N ARG A 125 23.61 30.90 12.33
CA ARG A 125 22.78 31.97 11.75
C ARG A 125 21.81 31.46 10.68
N ARG A 126 22.16 30.36 10.01
CA ARG A 126 21.33 29.65 9.04
C ARG A 126 20.18 28.88 9.69
N GLU A 127 20.40 28.18 10.80
CA GLU A 127 19.35 27.48 11.55
C GLU A 127 18.37 28.46 12.20
N HIS A 128 18.86 29.61 12.70
CA HIS A 128 17.99 30.70 13.16
C HIS A 128 17.09 31.23 12.05
N ALA A 129 17.64 31.44 10.85
CA ALA A 129 16.86 31.87 9.70
C ALA A 129 15.77 30.85 9.35
N PHE A 130 16.09 29.55 9.39
CA PHE A 130 15.13 28.49 9.12
C PHE A 130 13.97 28.46 10.12
N GLN A 131 14.28 28.47 11.43
CA GLN A 131 13.27 28.48 12.50
C GLN A 131 12.35 29.70 12.38
N PHE A 132 12.91 30.86 12.07
CA PHE A 132 12.14 32.08 11.83
C PHE A 132 11.15 31.92 10.68
N ILE A 133 11.60 31.44 9.50
CA ILE A 133 10.71 31.23 8.36
C ILE A 133 9.63 30.19 8.67
N GLN A 134 9.98 29.11 9.36
CA GLN A 134 9.02 28.08 9.76
C GLN A 134 7.92 28.66 10.67
N LYS A 135 8.29 29.45 11.68
CA LYS A 135 7.33 30.13 12.58
C LYS A 135 6.42 31.09 11.85
N GLN A 136 6.96 31.86 10.90
CA GLN A 136 6.15 32.73 10.06
C GLN A 136 5.18 31.93 9.19
N ASN A 137 5.59 30.80 8.63
CA ASN A 137 4.69 29.96 7.85
C ASN A 137 3.53 29.40 8.68
N GLU A 138 3.80 28.95 9.91
CA GLU A 138 2.80 28.46 10.88
C GLU A 138 1.76 29.53 11.24
N GLN A 139 2.13 30.81 11.21
CA GLN A 139 1.24 31.93 11.61
C GLN A 139 0.12 32.21 10.59
N TYR A 140 0.38 32.04 9.29
CA TYR A 140 -0.51 32.54 8.22
C TYR A 140 -1.27 31.46 7.46
N SER A 141 -1.01 30.17 7.67
CA SER A 141 -1.70 29.11 6.94
C SER A 141 -1.89 27.83 7.73
N SER A 142 -3.10 27.25 7.63
CA SER A 142 -3.37 25.91 8.14
C SER A 142 -2.63 24.82 7.35
N GLU A 143 -2.31 25.10 6.08
CA GLU A 143 -1.46 24.26 5.23
C GLU A 143 -0.06 24.88 5.09
N HIS A 144 0.94 24.16 5.60
CA HIS A 144 2.31 24.64 5.58
C HIS A 144 2.95 24.49 4.19
N LEU A 145 3.92 25.36 3.91
CA LEU A 145 4.81 25.19 2.77
C LEU A 145 5.55 23.85 2.87
N PRO A 146 5.95 23.22 1.75
CA PRO A 146 6.85 22.07 1.81
C PRO A 146 8.15 22.42 2.55
N ASP A 147 8.65 21.52 3.39
CA ASP A 147 9.88 21.74 4.17
C ASP A 147 11.07 22.15 3.29
N SER A 148 11.14 21.63 2.07
CA SER A 148 12.15 21.99 1.09
C SER A 148 12.06 23.45 0.63
N HIS A 149 10.86 24.00 0.53
CA HIS A 149 10.65 25.42 0.22
C HIS A 149 10.90 26.30 1.45
N ILE A 150 10.58 25.83 2.66
CA ILE A 150 10.95 26.51 3.91
C ILE A 150 12.48 26.60 4.04
N ASP A 151 13.21 25.51 3.76
CA ASP A 151 14.69 25.49 3.75
C ASP A 151 15.25 26.42 2.66
N TYR A 152 14.61 26.47 1.49
CA TYR A 152 14.97 27.41 0.44
C TYR A 152 14.82 28.87 0.91
N LEU A 153 13.68 29.24 1.50
CA LEU A 153 13.44 30.58 2.02
C LEU A 153 14.42 30.93 3.15
N GLY A 154 14.70 30.00 4.06
CA GLY A 154 15.70 30.19 5.12
C GLY A 154 17.11 30.43 4.58
N LYS A 155 17.52 29.68 3.55
CA LYS A 155 18.78 29.94 2.83
C LYS A 155 18.78 31.30 2.16
N ALA A 156 17.67 31.71 1.53
CA ALA A 156 17.56 33.01 0.89
C ALA A 156 17.71 34.16 1.90
N PHE A 157 17.05 34.07 3.06
CA PHE A 157 17.20 35.03 4.16
C PHE A 157 18.67 35.12 4.63
N TYR A 158 19.32 33.97 4.80
CA TYR A 158 20.74 33.91 5.17
C TYR A 158 21.63 34.56 4.11
N VAL A 159 21.38 34.33 2.80
CA VAL A 159 22.12 34.95 1.70
C VAL A 159 21.98 36.47 1.70
N PHE A 160 20.77 37.00 1.98
CA PHE A 160 20.60 38.45 2.14
C PHE A 160 21.41 38.98 3.33
N SER A 161 21.35 38.30 4.48
CA SER A 161 22.11 38.69 5.68
C SER A 161 23.61 38.73 5.41
N GLU A 162 24.17 37.68 4.78
CA GLU A 162 25.58 37.60 4.41
C GLU A 162 25.99 38.67 3.40
N TYR A 163 25.14 38.99 2.42
CA TYR A 163 25.43 40.04 1.45
C TYR A 163 25.64 41.40 2.13
N PHE A 164 24.69 41.85 2.95
CA PHE A 164 24.81 43.15 3.63
C PHE A 164 25.93 43.13 4.68
N ASN A 165 26.17 41.99 5.33
CA ASN A 165 27.31 41.83 6.23
C ASN A 165 28.66 41.96 5.49
N LYS A 166 28.79 41.39 4.28
CA LYS A 166 29.99 41.49 3.45
C LYS A 166 30.24 42.93 3.00
N VAL A 167 29.20 43.63 2.53
CA VAL A 167 29.30 45.05 2.13
C VAL A 167 29.76 45.92 3.30
N LEU A 168 29.23 45.66 4.51
CA LEU A 168 29.65 46.38 5.72
C LEU A 168 31.14 46.22 6.02
N HIS A 169 31.66 44.99 5.95
CA HIS A 169 33.03 44.67 6.39
C HIS A 169 34.10 44.82 5.30
N SER A 170 33.72 44.99 4.03
CA SER A 170 34.65 45.06 2.89
C SER A 170 34.58 46.42 2.20
N PRO A 171 35.48 47.38 2.52
CA PRO A 171 35.50 48.70 1.87
C PRO A 171 35.74 48.67 0.36
N CYS A 172 36.20 47.52 -0.17
CA CYS A 172 36.42 47.25 -1.59
C CYS A 172 35.56 46.07 -2.08
N SER A 173 34.33 45.90 -1.59
CA SER A 173 33.39 45.00 -2.27
C SER A 173 33.16 45.51 -3.69
N ASP A 174 33.21 44.66 -4.72
CA ASP A 174 32.84 45.00 -6.12
C ASP A 174 31.36 45.48 -6.26
N THR A 175 30.65 45.62 -5.15
CA THR A 175 29.29 46.14 -5.07
C THR A 175 29.27 47.65 -5.29
N ASP A 176 28.80 48.07 -6.47
CA ASP A 176 28.44 49.47 -6.73
C ASP A 176 27.05 49.83 -6.16
N GLU A 177 26.69 51.12 -6.25
CA GLU A 177 25.39 51.63 -5.77
C GLU A 177 24.20 51.00 -6.52
N GLY A 178 24.36 50.62 -7.79
CA GLY A 178 23.35 49.95 -8.59
C GLY A 178 23.08 48.53 -8.09
N ALA A 179 24.14 47.73 -7.93
CA ALA A 179 24.09 46.38 -7.37
C ALA A 179 23.52 46.37 -5.95
N PHE A 180 23.92 47.34 -5.11
CA PHE A 180 23.33 47.52 -3.78
C PHE A 180 21.83 47.80 -3.85
N THR A 181 21.41 48.72 -4.72
CA THR A 181 20.00 49.10 -4.88
C THR A 181 19.15 47.94 -5.38
N ILE A 182 19.65 47.16 -6.35
CA ILE A 182 18.97 45.95 -6.84
C ILE A 182 18.79 44.96 -5.69
N LYS A 183 19.87 44.68 -4.94
CA LYS A 183 19.82 43.71 -3.84
C LYS A 183 18.91 44.14 -2.69
N LEU A 184 18.87 45.44 -2.41
CA LEU A 184 17.92 46.01 -1.45
C LEU A 184 16.48 45.87 -1.94
N GLY A 185 16.21 46.11 -3.22
CA GLY A 185 14.89 45.89 -3.81
C GLY A 185 14.42 44.43 -3.75
N GLU A 186 15.32 43.47 -4.00
CA GLU A 186 15.04 42.03 -3.81
C GLU A 186 14.68 41.71 -2.36
N LEU A 187 15.44 42.26 -1.40
CA LEU A 187 15.15 42.08 0.03
C LEU A 187 13.81 42.69 0.42
N GLU A 188 13.48 43.89 -0.08
CA GLU A 188 12.20 44.54 0.19
C GLU A 188 11.02 43.68 -0.25
N LEU A 189 11.10 43.08 -1.44
CA LEU A 189 10.07 42.19 -1.96
C LEU A 189 9.95 40.93 -1.10
N TYR A 190 11.08 40.33 -0.73
CA TYR A 190 11.13 39.17 0.15
C TYR A 190 10.48 39.46 1.51
N LEU A 191 10.93 40.51 2.21
CA LEU A 191 10.41 40.87 3.53
C LEU A 191 8.93 41.27 3.50
N THR A 192 8.49 41.96 2.44
CA THR A 192 7.06 42.30 2.29
C THR A 192 6.22 41.04 2.19
N GLY A 193 6.64 40.06 1.39
CA GLY A 193 5.92 38.78 1.25
C GLY A 193 5.95 37.92 2.50
N LEU A 194 7.03 38.00 3.28
CA LEU A 194 7.19 37.27 4.53
C LEU A 194 6.33 37.85 5.67
N ILE A 195 6.35 39.16 5.86
CA ILE A 195 5.70 39.84 7.00
C ILE A 195 4.21 40.04 6.74
N GLU A 196 3.83 40.39 5.52
CA GLU A 196 2.45 40.71 5.17
C GLU A 196 2.08 40.04 3.84
N PRO A 197 1.93 38.70 3.84
CA PRO A 197 1.65 37.94 2.63
C PRO A 197 0.33 38.40 2.00
N ASN A 198 0.41 39.05 0.84
CA ASN A 198 -0.75 39.40 0.03
C ASN A 198 -0.84 38.47 -1.17
N VAL A 199 -1.68 37.45 -1.07
CA VAL A 199 -1.86 36.41 -2.11
C VAL A 199 -2.16 37.03 -3.48
N LYS A 200 -3.03 38.05 -3.54
CA LYS A 200 -3.40 38.72 -4.80
C LYS A 200 -2.23 39.45 -5.45
N GLU A 201 -1.45 40.20 -4.66
CA GLU A 201 -0.25 40.87 -5.16
C GLU A 201 0.82 39.85 -5.56
N THR A 202 0.96 38.76 -4.80
CA THR A 202 1.91 37.68 -5.10
C THR A 202 1.56 36.97 -6.41
N TYR A 203 0.29 36.67 -6.68
CA TYR A 203 -0.15 36.06 -7.93
C TYR A 203 0.19 36.96 -9.12
N ALA A 204 -0.16 38.24 -9.04
CA ALA A 204 0.16 39.20 -10.11
C ALA A 204 1.67 39.29 -10.39
N LYS A 205 2.52 39.16 -9.36
CA LYS A 205 3.98 39.13 -9.53
C LYS A 205 4.46 37.80 -10.13
N ILE A 206 3.88 36.67 -9.73
CA ILE A 206 4.17 35.35 -10.31
C ILE A 206 3.82 35.37 -11.80
N ASP A 207 2.61 35.77 -12.16
CA ASP A 207 2.12 35.83 -13.54
C ASP A 207 3.02 36.72 -14.40
N LYS A 208 3.35 37.92 -13.89
CA LYS A 208 4.28 38.82 -14.55
C LYS A 208 5.64 38.17 -14.77
N SER A 209 6.19 37.48 -13.78
CA SER A 209 7.51 36.83 -13.87
C SER A 209 7.50 35.66 -14.86
N ILE A 210 6.40 34.89 -14.92
CA ILE A 210 6.21 33.82 -15.90
C ILE A 210 6.15 34.40 -17.31
N LEU A 211 5.37 35.46 -17.51
CA LEU A 211 5.25 36.15 -18.81
C LEU A 211 6.57 36.76 -19.28
N GLU A 212 7.33 37.38 -18.38
CA GLU A 212 8.64 37.97 -18.70
C GLU A 212 9.70 36.92 -19.04
N ALA A 213 9.67 35.75 -18.40
CA ALA A 213 10.58 34.65 -18.70
C ALA A 213 10.27 33.97 -20.05
N GLY A 214 9.00 33.96 -20.46
CA GLY A 214 8.55 33.44 -21.75
C GLY A 214 8.99 31.99 -21.99
N GLU A 215 9.53 31.73 -23.18
CA GLU A 215 10.00 30.40 -23.63
C GLU A 215 11.46 30.09 -23.21
N THR A 216 12.13 31.02 -22.52
CA THR A 216 13.53 30.88 -22.12
C THR A 216 13.73 31.16 -20.62
N PRO A 217 12.99 30.49 -19.72
CA PRO A 217 13.22 30.63 -18.29
C PRO A 217 14.63 30.12 -17.93
N ASN A 218 15.24 30.76 -16.95
CA ASN A 218 16.54 30.37 -16.41
C ASN A 218 16.47 30.22 -14.88
N ILE A 219 17.57 29.73 -14.29
CA ILE A 219 17.65 29.45 -12.85
C ILE A 219 17.41 30.70 -11.98
N GLU A 220 17.79 31.90 -12.45
CA GLU A 220 17.56 33.15 -11.72
C GLU A 220 16.08 33.56 -11.74
N ASN A 221 15.36 33.29 -12.84
CA ASN A 221 13.90 33.44 -12.86
C ASN A 221 13.24 32.53 -11.82
N ILE A 222 13.66 31.27 -11.72
CA ILE A 222 13.15 30.33 -10.72
C ILE A 222 13.40 30.86 -9.31
N LYS A 223 14.64 31.24 -8.99
CA LYS A 223 15.00 31.73 -7.67
C LYS A 223 14.21 32.98 -7.28
N SER A 224 14.06 33.91 -8.22
CA SER A 224 13.28 35.14 -8.03
C SER A 224 11.82 34.81 -7.68
N ILE A 225 11.18 33.92 -8.43
CA ILE A 225 9.79 33.52 -8.17
C ILE A 225 9.65 32.78 -6.84
N LEU A 226 10.55 31.82 -6.56
CA LEU A 226 10.52 31.08 -5.29
C LEU A 226 10.70 32.00 -4.07
N ASN A 227 11.48 33.07 -4.19
CA ASN A 227 11.65 34.09 -3.15
C ASN A 227 10.38 34.94 -2.91
N LEU A 228 9.41 34.95 -3.83
CA LEU A 228 8.14 35.66 -3.63
C LEU A 228 7.11 34.81 -2.87
N ILE A 229 7.28 33.49 -2.87
CA ILE A 229 6.30 32.52 -2.39
C ILE A 229 6.54 32.23 -0.91
N HIS A 230 5.72 32.81 -0.03
CA HIS A 230 5.80 32.65 1.43
C HIS A 230 4.64 31.86 2.05
N ASN A 231 3.69 31.41 1.24
CA ASN A 231 2.51 30.65 1.67
C ASN A 231 2.20 29.50 0.70
N LYS A 232 1.52 28.47 1.19
CA LYS A 232 1.23 27.25 0.43
C LYS A 232 0.35 27.49 -0.80
N VAL A 233 -0.64 28.37 -0.69
CA VAL A 233 -1.57 28.65 -1.80
C VAL A 233 -0.83 29.25 -3.00
N SER A 234 0.09 30.20 -2.75
CA SER A 234 0.93 30.79 -3.79
C SER A 234 1.95 29.81 -4.36
N TYR A 235 2.43 28.86 -3.54
CA TYR A 235 3.30 27.79 -4.00
C TYR A 235 2.58 26.89 -5.00
N ASP A 236 1.39 26.41 -4.65
CA ASP A 236 0.60 25.57 -5.54
C ASP A 236 0.19 26.31 -6.81
N TYR A 237 -0.24 27.56 -6.67
CA TYR A 237 -0.60 28.42 -7.79
C TYR A 237 0.53 28.54 -8.82
N PHE A 238 1.77 28.77 -8.37
CA PHE A 238 2.92 28.86 -9.27
C PHE A 238 3.06 27.61 -10.14
N PHE A 239 3.10 26.42 -9.54
CA PHE A 239 3.23 25.17 -10.31
C PHE A 239 2.00 24.85 -11.15
N ASP A 240 0.81 25.24 -10.70
CA ASP A 240 -0.44 25.06 -11.44
C ASP A 240 -0.50 25.95 -12.70
N CYS A 241 0.15 27.12 -12.68
CA CYS A 241 0.30 28.01 -13.84
C CYS A 241 1.33 27.51 -14.87
N LEU A 242 2.29 26.66 -14.47
CA LEU A 242 3.29 26.14 -15.40
C LEU A 242 2.69 25.06 -16.30
N LYS A 243 2.56 25.38 -17.60
CA LYS A 243 1.96 24.48 -18.61
C LYS A 243 2.93 24.01 -19.69
N SER A 244 4.12 24.58 -19.79
CA SER A 244 5.11 24.24 -20.82
C SER A 244 6.36 23.57 -20.23
N SER A 245 6.99 22.72 -21.02
CA SER A 245 8.25 22.03 -20.70
C SER A 245 9.47 22.95 -20.55
N TYR A 246 9.42 24.20 -21.02
CA TYR A 246 10.55 25.14 -20.94
C TYR A 246 11.08 25.34 -19.51
N TRP A 247 10.19 25.22 -18.51
CA TRP A 247 10.53 25.38 -17.09
C TRP A 247 11.18 24.15 -16.46
N LEU A 248 11.10 22.98 -17.11
CA LEU A 248 11.50 21.70 -16.53
C LEU A 248 12.98 21.67 -16.15
N LYS A 249 13.85 22.04 -17.09
CA LYS A 249 15.31 22.04 -16.86
C LYS A 249 15.72 23.08 -15.81
N PRO A 250 15.31 24.37 -15.90
CA PRO A 250 15.61 25.35 -14.84
C PRO A 250 15.12 24.94 -13.45
N LEU A 251 13.92 24.35 -13.33
CA LEU A 251 13.39 23.85 -12.05
C LEU A 251 14.25 22.70 -11.51
N ASN A 252 14.68 21.80 -12.38
CA ASN A 252 15.56 20.69 -12.00
C ASN A 252 16.95 21.17 -11.56
N ASP A 253 17.54 22.11 -12.31
CA ASP A 253 18.83 22.71 -11.99
C ASP A 253 18.78 23.52 -10.67
N ALA A 254 17.63 24.15 -10.39
CA ALA A 254 17.35 24.80 -9.11
C ALA A 254 17.14 23.81 -7.94
N GLY A 255 17.07 22.50 -8.22
CA GLY A 255 16.93 21.46 -7.21
C GLY A 255 15.50 21.24 -6.70
N VAL A 256 14.48 21.75 -7.39
CA VAL A 256 13.07 21.68 -6.96
C VAL A 256 12.59 20.23 -6.77
N PHE A 257 13.06 19.30 -7.59
CA PHE A 257 12.68 17.89 -7.54
C PHE A 257 13.50 17.04 -6.55
N LYS A 258 14.52 17.61 -5.89
CA LYS A 258 15.45 16.86 -5.01
C LYS A 258 14.89 16.53 -3.64
N SER A 259 13.80 17.18 -3.23
CA SER A 259 13.26 17.07 -1.87
C SER A 259 11.73 16.98 -1.93
N PRO A 260 11.18 15.80 -2.30
CA PRO A 260 9.74 15.55 -2.34
C PRO A 260 9.14 15.71 -0.95
N SER A 261 7.91 16.23 -0.89
CA SER A 261 7.17 16.34 0.39
C SER A 261 6.91 14.95 0.97
N ASN A 262 7.16 14.78 2.27
CA ASN A 262 6.78 13.57 3.01
C ASN A 262 5.43 13.77 3.72
N VAL A 263 4.84 12.66 4.12
CA VAL A 263 3.72 12.62 5.06
C VAL A 263 4.18 13.18 6.41
N SER A 264 3.37 14.05 7.00
CA SER A 264 3.64 14.69 8.29
C SER A 264 2.53 14.36 9.29
N GLN A 265 2.89 14.15 10.56
CA GLN A 265 1.91 14.05 11.64
C GLN A 265 1.36 15.44 11.99
N TYR A 266 0.04 15.56 12.11
CA TYR A 266 -0.64 16.78 12.53
C TYR A 266 -1.64 16.42 13.64
N ASN A 267 -1.25 16.67 14.89
CA ASN A 267 -1.94 16.20 16.09
C ASN A 267 -2.13 14.66 16.05
N GLU A 268 -3.38 14.19 16.11
CA GLU A 268 -3.76 12.78 16.04
C GLU A 268 -3.96 12.30 14.58
N PHE A 269 -3.85 13.19 13.60
CA PHE A 269 -4.08 12.89 12.18
C PHE A 269 -2.78 12.81 11.40
N ILE A 270 -2.85 12.11 10.27
CA ILE A 270 -1.79 12.02 9.29
C ILE A 270 -2.12 12.95 8.12
N ARG A 271 -1.21 13.86 7.80
CA ARG A 271 -1.36 14.81 6.68
C ARG A 271 -0.53 14.33 5.49
N VAL A 272 -1.19 14.20 4.34
CA VAL A 272 -0.58 13.88 3.04
C VAL A 272 -0.57 15.14 2.18
N PRO A 273 0.50 15.95 2.21
CA PRO A 273 0.53 17.24 1.53
C PRO A 273 0.57 17.08 0.01
N SER A 274 -0.09 17.98 -0.73
CA SER A 274 0.13 18.10 -2.17
C SER A 274 1.54 18.62 -2.47
N TRP A 275 2.09 18.24 -3.61
CA TRP A 275 3.40 18.69 -4.07
C TRP A 275 3.28 19.26 -5.48
N GLY A 276 3.27 20.59 -5.60
CA GLY A 276 3.19 21.30 -6.88
C GLY A 276 4.14 20.76 -7.96
N PRO A 277 5.42 20.47 -7.65
CA PRO A 277 6.35 19.92 -8.62
C PRO A 277 5.90 18.62 -9.31
N SER A 278 5.33 17.65 -8.60
CA SER A 278 4.84 16.42 -9.24
C SER A 278 3.63 16.66 -10.13
N ARG A 279 2.72 17.56 -9.74
CA ARG A 279 1.58 17.98 -10.58
C ARG A 279 2.04 18.70 -11.84
N TYR A 280 3.09 19.51 -11.76
CA TYR A 280 3.71 20.12 -12.93
C TYR A 280 4.23 19.04 -13.91
N LEU A 281 4.90 18.00 -13.41
CA LEU A 281 5.34 16.87 -14.25
C LEU A 281 4.17 16.19 -14.99
N VAL A 282 3.00 16.06 -14.34
CA VAL A 282 1.78 15.53 -14.97
C VAL A 282 1.27 16.43 -16.11
N ASN A 283 1.42 17.75 -15.99
CA ASN A 283 0.94 18.70 -17.00
C ASN A 283 1.76 18.62 -18.29
N ILE A 284 3.07 18.45 -18.18
CA ILE A 284 4.01 18.46 -19.31
C ILE A 284 4.41 17.05 -19.81
N ALA A 285 3.82 16.00 -19.24
CA ALA A 285 4.18 14.61 -19.55
C ALA A 285 3.99 14.25 -21.04
N GLU A 286 2.99 14.85 -21.71
CA GLU A 286 2.76 14.67 -23.16
C GLU A 286 3.80 15.42 -24.00
N GLU A 287 4.20 16.61 -23.57
CA GLU A 287 5.12 17.50 -24.27
C GLU A 287 6.59 17.05 -24.16
N SER A 288 7.00 16.53 -22.99
CA SER A 288 8.39 16.11 -22.73
C SER A 288 8.49 14.81 -21.94
N PRO A 289 7.99 13.69 -22.50
CA PRO A 289 7.89 12.41 -21.78
C PRO A 289 9.25 11.84 -21.36
N LYS A 290 10.30 12.08 -22.14
CA LYS A 290 11.66 11.58 -21.86
C LYS A 290 12.23 12.24 -20.62
N GLU A 291 12.24 13.56 -20.59
CA GLU A 291 12.81 14.34 -19.48
C GLU A 291 11.97 14.15 -18.22
N VAL A 292 10.63 14.10 -18.34
CA VAL A 292 9.74 13.85 -17.20
C VAL A 292 9.97 12.47 -16.60
N SER A 293 10.01 11.41 -17.42
CA SER A 293 10.27 10.05 -16.91
C SER A 293 11.65 9.94 -16.23
N GLN A 294 12.69 10.56 -16.81
CA GLN A 294 14.02 10.62 -16.20
C GLN A 294 13.97 11.33 -14.84
N ILE A 295 13.29 12.47 -14.74
CA ILE A 295 13.16 13.19 -13.48
C ILE A 295 12.44 12.34 -12.45
N ILE A 296 11.27 11.76 -12.77
CA ILE A 296 10.51 10.88 -11.84
C ILE A 296 11.40 9.77 -11.26
N LEU A 297 12.26 9.16 -12.09
CA LEU A 297 13.17 8.10 -11.64
C LEU A 297 14.27 8.61 -10.69
N THR A 298 14.70 9.86 -10.86
CA THR A 298 15.71 10.49 -9.98
C THR A 298 15.16 11.08 -8.69
N ILE A 299 13.85 11.36 -8.61
CA ILE A 299 13.25 11.88 -7.37
C ILE A 299 13.43 10.84 -6.24
N PRO A 300 13.98 11.23 -5.08
CA PRO A 300 14.13 10.33 -3.92
C PRO A 300 12.82 9.67 -3.50
N ASP A 301 12.92 8.57 -2.78
CA ASP A 301 11.73 7.91 -2.25
C ASP A 301 11.02 8.77 -1.21
N THR A 302 9.70 8.77 -1.30
CA THR A 302 8.78 9.47 -0.40
C THR A 302 7.66 8.53 0.00
N ASN A 303 7.15 8.72 1.20
CA ASN A 303 5.98 8.03 1.73
C ASN A 303 4.66 8.71 1.32
N ASN A 304 4.71 9.77 0.51
CA ASN A 304 3.56 10.56 0.11
C ASN A 304 2.81 9.94 -1.08
N LEU A 305 1.62 9.38 -0.81
CA LEU A 305 0.72 8.79 -1.80
C LEU A 305 0.44 9.69 -3.01
N LYS A 306 0.18 10.99 -2.79
CA LYS A 306 -0.21 11.92 -3.87
C LYS A 306 0.88 12.04 -4.93
N ILE A 307 2.14 12.03 -4.50
CA ILE A 307 3.29 12.10 -5.40
C ILE A 307 3.39 10.84 -6.27
N HIS A 308 3.13 9.67 -5.71
CA HIS A 308 3.12 8.42 -6.50
C HIS A 308 1.91 8.33 -7.44
N GLN A 309 0.76 8.87 -7.05
CA GLN A 309 -0.38 9.03 -7.95
C GLN A 309 -0.04 9.95 -9.13
N ASP A 310 0.63 11.07 -8.88
CA ASP A 310 1.11 11.96 -9.93
C ASP A 310 2.12 11.26 -10.86
N TYR A 311 3.00 10.38 -10.35
CA TYR A 311 3.90 9.60 -11.21
C TYR A 311 3.14 8.70 -12.18
N VAL A 312 2.09 8.02 -11.70
CA VAL A 312 1.23 7.17 -12.54
C VAL A 312 0.44 8.03 -13.53
N ASN A 313 -0.16 9.14 -13.08
CA ASN A 313 -0.92 10.06 -13.93
C ASN A 313 -0.05 10.68 -15.03
N ALA A 314 1.22 10.98 -14.75
CA ALA A 314 2.17 11.42 -15.75
C ALA A 314 2.46 10.28 -16.73
N ALA A 315 2.73 9.07 -16.25
CA ALA A 315 3.02 7.91 -17.09
C ALA A 315 1.86 7.55 -18.05
N LEU A 316 0.61 7.69 -17.61
CA LEU A 316 -0.59 7.47 -18.43
C LEU A 316 -0.70 8.41 -19.64
N LYS A 317 -0.02 9.55 -19.60
CA LYS A 317 0.05 10.54 -20.68
C LYS A 317 1.25 10.37 -21.60
N MET A 318 2.22 9.54 -21.23
CA MET A 318 3.45 9.35 -22.00
C MET A 318 3.30 8.27 -23.07
N PRO A 319 4.12 8.31 -24.14
CA PRO A 319 4.35 7.15 -24.98
C PRO A 319 4.83 5.93 -24.17
N LEU A 320 4.51 4.73 -24.67
CA LEU A 320 4.72 3.48 -23.95
C LEU A 320 6.16 3.29 -23.45
N ASP A 321 7.16 3.61 -24.26
CA ASP A 321 8.56 3.38 -23.91
C ASP A 321 8.97 4.10 -22.63
N TYR A 322 8.45 5.30 -22.40
CA TYR A 322 8.71 6.08 -21.19
C TYR A 322 7.83 5.63 -20.04
N ALA A 323 6.55 5.33 -20.28
CA ALA A 323 5.63 4.83 -19.26
C ALA A 323 6.14 3.52 -18.63
N LYS A 324 6.68 2.58 -19.43
CA LYS A 324 7.25 1.31 -18.96
C LYS A 324 8.34 1.51 -17.90
N THR A 325 9.12 2.59 -17.98
CA THR A 325 10.21 2.84 -17.03
C THR A 325 9.72 3.11 -15.61
N ILE A 326 8.49 3.59 -15.45
CA ILE A 326 7.90 3.98 -14.16
C ILE A 326 7.34 2.78 -13.38
N VAL A 327 7.03 1.67 -14.06
CA VAL A 327 6.35 0.47 -13.50
C VAL A 327 7.00 -0.01 -12.21
N LYS A 328 8.33 -0.21 -12.20
CA LYS A 328 9.04 -0.72 -11.02
C LYS A 328 8.94 0.23 -9.82
N LYS A 329 9.03 1.54 -10.05
CA LYS A 329 8.94 2.54 -8.98
C LYS A 329 7.52 2.59 -8.42
N ALA A 330 6.50 2.51 -9.28
CA ALA A 330 5.10 2.48 -8.88
C ALA A 330 4.76 1.21 -8.07
N ILE A 331 5.12 0.02 -8.57
CA ILE A 331 4.91 -1.25 -7.85
C ILE A 331 5.59 -1.24 -6.47
N ARG A 332 6.80 -0.68 -6.36
CA ARG A 332 7.52 -0.62 -5.07
C ARG A 332 6.74 0.15 -4.00
N PHE A 333 5.93 1.14 -4.38
CA PHE A 333 5.16 1.92 -3.43
C PHE A 333 4.07 1.12 -2.71
N LEU A 334 3.64 -0.04 -3.25
CA LEU A 334 2.73 -0.96 -2.54
C LEU A 334 3.30 -1.50 -1.22
N ASN A 335 4.63 -1.44 -1.02
CA ASN A 335 5.23 -1.82 0.27
C ASN A 335 5.13 -0.72 1.33
N ASN A 336 4.63 0.47 0.97
CA ASN A 336 4.51 1.59 1.88
C ASN A 336 3.24 1.48 2.74
N PRO A 337 3.29 1.75 4.06
CA PRO A 337 2.10 1.75 4.91
C PRO A 337 0.99 2.72 4.48
N PHE A 338 1.33 3.77 3.71
CA PHE A 338 0.40 4.79 3.21
C PHE A 338 -0.09 4.54 1.79
N CYS A 339 0.05 3.33 1.25
CA CYS A 339 -0.39 2.99 -0.12
C CYS A 339 -1.93 2.86 -0.26
N PHE A 340 -2.71 3.33 0.71
CA PHE A 340 -4.18 3.30 0.68
C PHE A 340 -4.71 3.88 -0.64
N TYR A 341 -5.70 3.22 -1.25
CA TYR A 341 -6.29 3.60 -2.54
C TYR A 341 -5.34 3.63 -3.76
N PHE A 342 -4.02 3.44 -3.59
CA PHE A 342 -3.06 3.42 -4.69
C PHE A 342 -3.27 2.24 -5.64
N ALA A 343 -3.85 1.15 -5.13
CA ALA A 343 -4.22 -0.03 -5.91
C ALA A 343 -5.08 0.33 -7.14
N ASN A 344 -5.97 1.32 -7.01
CA ASN A 344 -6.82 1.78 -8.11
C ASN A 344 -6.02 2.46 -9.23
N ASN A 345 -5.03 3.30 -8.87
CA ASN A 345 -4.13 3.92 -9.84
C ASN A 345 -3.29 2.86 -10.58
N LEU A 346 -2.83 1.82 -9.88
CA LEU A 346 -2.09 0.72 -10.53
C LEU A 346 -2.98 -0.13 -11.44
N ALA A 347 -4.25 -0.37 -11.07
CA ALA A 347 -5.20 -1.06 -11.94
C ALA A 347 -5.41 -0.30 -13.26
N GLU A 348 -5.60 1.03 -13.19
CA GLU A 348 -5.68 1.90 -14.37
C GLU A 348 -4.39 1.85 -15.20
N PHE A 349 -3.24 1.80 -14.54
CA PHE A 349 -1.95 1.71 -15.23
C PHE A 349 -1.77 0.37 -15.96
N ALA A 350 -2.21 -0.74 -15.36
CA ALA A 350 -2.24 -2.05 -16.03
C ALA A 350 -3.20 -2.04 -17.23
N VAL A 351 -4.40 -1.44 -17.11
CA VAL A 351 -5.34 -1.27 -18.23
C VAL A 351 -4.72 -0.45 -19.36
N PHE A 352 -3.98 0.61 -19.05
CA PHE A 352 -3.27 1.41 -20.05
C PHE A 352 -2.30 0.55 -20.87
N PHE A 353 -1.54 -0.34 -20.23
CA PHE A 353 -0.64 -1.25 -20.95
C PHE A 353 -1.40 -2.28 -21.79
N LEU A 354 -2.51 -2.85 -21.31
CA LEU A 354 -3.34 -3.78 -22.07
C LEU A 354 -3.94 -3.13 -23.33
N LYS A 355 -4.50 -1.92 -23.18
CA LYS A 355 -5.08 -1.18 -24.32
C LYS A 355 -4.07 -0.94 -25.44
N ASN A 356 -2.81 -0.75 -25.05
CA ASN A 356 -1.67 -0.50 -25.92
C ASN A 356 -0.89 -1.77 -26.32
N ASN A 357 -1.46 -2.97 -26.14
CA ASN A 357 -0.86 -4.25 -26.51
C ASN A 357 0.53 -4.53 -25.85
N CYS A 358 0.74 -4.01 -24.63
CA CYS A 358 1.96 -4.21 -23.84
C CYS A 358 1.67 -5.10 -22.61
N SER A 359 1.19 -6.31 -22.86
CA SER A 359 0.65 -7.22 -21.84
C SER A 359 1.65 -7.61 -20.76
N GLU A 360 2.94 -7.73 -21.11
CA GLU A 360 4.02 -8.07 -20.16
C GLU A 360 4.01 -7.13 -18.92
N LYS A 361 3.90 -5.81 -19.14
CA LYS A 361 3.90 -4.83 -18.04
C LYS A 361 2.59 -4.75 -17.29
N ALA A 362 1.46 -4.99 -17.96
CA ALA A 362 0.19 -5.14 -17.28
C ALA A 362 0.21 -6.32 -16.32
N ILE A 363 0.70 -7.47 -16.78
CA ILE A 363 0.82 -8.70 -15.98
C ILE A 363 1.79 -8.50 -14.80
N GLU A 364 2.94 -7.85 -15.02
CA GLU A 364 3.89 -7.49 -13.95
C GLU A 364 3.20 -6.68 -12.82
N ILE A 365 2.34 -5.72 -13.18
CA ILE A 365 1.54 -4.96 -12.20
C ILE A 365 0.52 -5.87 -11.52
N CYS A 366 -0.25 -6.66 -12.27
CA CYS A 366 -1.29 -7.53 -11.73
C CYS A 366 -0.75 -8.52 -10.69
N PHE A 367 0.42 -9.14 -10.93
CA PHE A 367 1.05 -10.06 -9.98
C PHE A 367 1.32 -9.44 -8.61
N ARG A 368 1.58 -8.12 -8.58
CA ARG A 368 1.84 -7.40 -7.33
C ARG A 368 0.58 -6.77 -6.74
N LEU A 369 -0.33 -6.33 -7.59
CA LEU A 369 -1.58 -5.66 -7.22
C LEU A 369 -2.57 -6.61 -6.55
N PHE A 370 -2.68 -7.84 -7.04
CA PHE A 370 -3.61 -8.86 -6.53
C PHE A 370 -2.97 -9.82 -5.52
N ASP A 371 -1.82 -9.46 -4.95
CA ASP A 371 -1.12 -10.31 -3.99
C ASP A 371 -1.88 -10.40 -2.66
N ILE A 372 -2.20 -11.63 -2.24
CA ILE A 372 -2.83 -11.92 -0.95
C ILE A 372 -1.77 -12.12 0.11
N LYS A 373 -1.96 -11.59 1.31
CA LYS A 373 -1.02 -11.69 2.43
C LYS A 373 -1.73 -12.17 3.68
N ASP A 374 -0.95 -12.68 4.61
CA ASP A 374 -1.43 -12.98 5.95
C ASP A 374 -1.87 -11.68 6.65
N SER A 375 -3.04 -11.73 7.28
CA SER A 375 -3.53 -10.68 8.15
C SER A 375 -3.26 -11.11 9.60
N SER A 376 -2.30 -10.47 10.25
CA SER A 376 -2.02 -10.64 11.68
C SER A 376 -3.14 -10.12 12.61
N ASN A 377 -4.28 -9.66 12.06
CA ASN A 377 -5.32 -8.94 12.79
C ASN A 377 -6.60 -9.77 12.94
N ALA A 378 -7.34 -9.50 14.02
CA ALA A 378 -8.54 -10.23 14.42
C ALA A 378 -9.76 -10.14 13.46
N TYR A 379 -9.70 -9.35 12.38
CA TYR A 379 -10.84 -9.04 11.51
C TYR A 379 -10.86 -9.80 10.17
N GLY A 380 -9.97 -10.78 9.99
CA GLY A 380 -9.93 -11.62 8.78
C GLY A 380 -8.55 -12.22 8.59
N ARG A 381 -8.46 -13.41 7.96
CA ARG A 381 -7.20 -14.15 7.75
C ARG A 381 -6.39 -13.64 6.55
N TYR A 382 -7.05 -13.05 5.55
CA TYR A 382 -6.41 -12.57 4.33
C TYR A 382 -6.37 -11.05 4.28
N LYS A 383 -5.27 -10.50 3.77
CA LYS A 383 -5.07 -9.08 3.51
C LYS A 383 -4.65 -8.86 2.06
N HIS A 384 -5.27 -7.90 1.39
CA HIS A 384 -4.87 -7.43 0.06
C HIS A 384 -4.84 -5.90 -0.01
N PHE A 385 -4.50 -5.33 -1.16
CA PHE A 385 -4.32 -3.87 -1.33
C PHE A 385 -5.61 -3.07 -1.53
N PHE A 386 -6.73 -3.74 -1.81
CA PHE A 386 -8.05 -3.12 -1.94
C PHE A 386 -8.77 -2.97 -0.61
N THR A 387 -9.81 -2.15 -0.58
CA THR A 387 -10.60 -1.83 0.62
C THR A 387 -11.40 -3.03 1.11
N ASN A 388 -11.88 -3.88 0.18
CA ASN A 388 -12.66 -5.09 0.46
C ASN A 388 -12.62 -6.06 -0.74
N ASP A 389 -13.16 -7.27 -0.56
CA ASP A 389 -13.20 -8.35 -1.55
C ASP A 389 -14.02 -7.96 -2.79
N TRP A 390 -15.05 -7.12 -2.64
CA TRP A 390 -15.82 -6.57 -3.76
C TRP A 390 -14.94 -5.71 -4.68
N GLU A 391 -14.16 -4.78 -4.12
CA GLU A 391 -13.25 -3.94 -4.90
C GLU A 391 -12.16 -4.78 -5.58
N TYR A 392 -11.67 -5.83 -4.92
CA TYR A 392 -10.76 -6.81 -5.51
C TYR A 392 -11.39 -7.46 -6.76
N ASN A 393 -12.63 -7.96 -6.65
CA ASN A 393 -13.35 -8.59 -7.76
C ASN A 393 -13.63 -7.60 -8.91
N GLU A 394 -14.06 -6.37 -8.59
CA GLU A 394 -14.29 -5.30 -9.57
C GLU A 394 -13.02 -4.98 -10.36
N LYS A 395 -11.85 -4.93 -9.70
CA LYS A 395 -10.59 -4.69 -10.40
C LYS A 395 -10.13 -5.88 -11.23
N LEU A 396 -10.39 -7.12 -10.81
CA LEU A 396 -10.19 -8.28 -11.69
C LEU A 396 -11.07 -8.19 -12.94
N ASN A 397 -12.35 -7.85 -12.79
CA ASN A 397 -13.27 -7.67 -13.92
C ASN A 397 -12.80 -6.57 -14.88
N LEU A 398 -12.33 -5.44 -14.34
CA LEU A 398 -11.77 -4.35 -15.14
C LEU A 398 -10.56 -4.81 -15.96
N ILE A 399 -9.62 -5.53 -15.35
CA ILE A 399 -8.42 -6.04 -16.02
C ILE A 399 -8.80 -7.06 -17.09
N TYR A 400 -9.61 -8.06 -16.74
CA TYR A 400 -10.07 -9.11 -17.63
C TYR A 400 -10.78 -8.54 -18.87
N SER A 401 -11.65 -7.54 -18.70
CA SER A 401 -12.41 -6.92 -19.80
C SER A 401 -11.52 -6.16 -20.80
N ASN A 402 -10.26 -5.87 -20.44
CA ASN A 402 -9.30 -5.22 -21.32
C ASN A 402 -8.26 -6.21 -21.92
N MET A 403 -8.30 -7.48 -21.54
CA MET A 403 -7.48 -8.53 -22.16
C MET A 403 -8.10 -8.97 -23.49
N LYS A 404 -7.28 -9.04 -24.54
CA LYS A 404 -7.72 -9.31 -25.93
C LYS A 404 -7.34 -10.70 -26.41
N THR A 405 -6.29 -11.29 -25.85
CA THR A 405 -5.68 -12.55 -26.32
C THR A 405 -5.86 -13.67 -25.30
N SER A 406 -5.87 -14.91 -25.76
CA SER A 406 -5.90 -16.08 -24.88
C SER A 406 -4.66 -16.16 -23.99
N GLU A 407 -3.48 -15.73 -24.47
CA GLU A 407 -2.25 -15.70 -23.67
C GLU A 407 -2.34 -14.74 -22.48
N GLU A 408 -2.96 -13.57 -22.65
CA GLU A 408 -3.21 -12.63 -21.55
C GLU A 408 -4.10 -13.26 -20.47
N LYS A 409 -5.16 -13.95 -20.90
CA LYS A 409 -6.10 -14.63 -20.01
C LYS A 409 -5.47 -15.84 -19.32
N LEU A 410 -4.58 -16.56 -20.01
CA LEU A 410 -3.78 -17.64 -19.44
C LEU A 410 -2.86 -17.12 -18.33
N ASN A 411 -2.25 -15.95 -18.51
CA ASN A 411 -1.44 -15.34 -17.45
C ASN A 411 -2.29 -14.87 -16.25
N LEU A 412 -3.51 -14.38 -16.50
CA LEU A 412 -4.46 -14.12 -15.42
C LEU A 412 -4.87 -15.40 -14.70
N PHE A 413 -5.14 -16.49 -15.41
CA PHE A 413 -5.42 -17.81 -14.84
C PHE A 413 -4.29 -18.26 -13.92
N ARG A 414 -3.02 -18.20 -14.38
CA ARG A 414 -1.85 -18.53 -13.55
C ARG A 414 -1.76 -17.66 -12.29
N LEU A 415 -2.08 -16.37 -12.38
CA LEU A 415 -2.15 -15.48 -11.23
C LEU A 415 -3.26 -15.92 -10.24
N ILE A 416 -4.45 -16.23 -10.72
CA ILE A 416 -5.57 -16.70 -9.88
C ILE A 416 -5.20 -18.01 -9.18
N CYS A 417 -4.59 -18.96 -9.89
CA CYS A 417 -4.09 -20.19 -9.28
C CYS A 417 -3.10 -19.91 -8.14
N LEU A 418 -2.14 -19.02 -8.39
CA LEU A 418 -1.15 -18.63 -7.39
C LEU A 418 -1.81 -18.01 -6.15
N GLN A 419 -2.78 -17.11 -6.31
CA GLN A 419 -3.43 -16.44 -5.19
C GLN A 419 -4.34 -17.39 -4.40
N LEU A 420 -5.09 -18.27 -5.07
CA LEU A 420 -5.93 -19.26 -4.38
C LEU A 420 -5.07 -20.25 -3.59
N LYS A 421 -3.98 -20.73 -4.19
CA LYS A 421 -2.99 -21.58 -3.51
C LYS A 421 -2.44 -20.89 -2.25
N LYS A 422 -2.13 -19.60 -2.35
CA LYS A 422 -1.65 -18.81 -1.22
C LYS A 422 -2.67 -18.70 -0.10
N CYS A 423 -3.96 -18.54 -0.40
CA CYS A 423 -5.02 -18.61 0.61
C CYS A 423 -5.03 -19.95 1.36
N LEU A 424 -4.89 -21.06 0.64
CA LEU A 424 -4.90 -22.40 1.24
C LEU A 424 -3.65 -22.66 2.09
N GLU A 425 -2.49 -22.14 1.67
CA GLU A 425 -1.27 -22.18 2.47
C GLU A 425 -1.40 -21.38 3.77
N LEU A 426 -2.04 -20.21 3.72
CA LEU A 426 -2.34 -19.38 4.90
C LEU A 426 -3.38 -20.01 5.82
N ASP A 427 -4.22 -20.90 5.31
CA ASP A 427 -5.13 -21.72 6.12
C ASP A 427 -4.41 -22.88 6.84
N CYS A 428 -3.09 -23.00 6.66
CA CYS A 428 -2.25 -24.06 7.22
C CYS A 428 -2.65 -25.47 6.75
N PHE A 429 -3.23 -25.60 5.56
CA PHE A 429 -3.51 -26.91 4.99
C PHE A 429 -2.22 -27.64 4.62
N ASP A 430 -2.10 -28.89 5.06
CA ASP A 430 -0.96 -29.75 4.74
C ASP A 430 -1.02 -30.18 3.27
N LYS A 431 -0.02 -29.75 2.50
CA LYS A 431 0.12 -30.12 1.08
C LYS A 431 0.26 -31.63 0.87
N ASN A 432 0.66 -32.38 1.90
CA ASN A 432 0.83 -33.83 1.80
C ASN A 432 -0.47 -34.60 2.04
N SER A 433 -1.44 -34.02 2.75
CA SER A 433 -2.67 -34.71 3.16
C SER A 433 -3.72 -34.79 2.04
N PHE A 434 -3.60 -33.99 0.98
CA PHE A 434 -4.59 -33.86 -0.10
C PHE A 434 -6.00 -33.59 0.45
N VAL A 435 -6.09 -32.68 1.40
CA VAL A 435 -7.33 -32.19 2.01
C VAL A 435 -7.24 -30.67 2.08
N ASP A 436 -8.28 -29.98 1.61
CA ASP A 436 -8.38 -28.52 1.69
C ASP A 436 -9.74 -28.03 2.19
N HIS A 437 -10.69 -28.93 2.47
CA HIS A 437 -12.06 -28.59 2.89
C HIS A 437 -12.81 -27.71 1.89
N SER A 438 -12.40 -27.72 0.62
CA SER A 438 -13.08 -26.96 -0.43
C SER A 438 -14.53 -27.37 -0.61
N SER A 439 -14.89 -28.61 -0.26
CA SER A 439 -16.29 -29.06 -0.28
C SER A 439 -17.19 -28.29 0.69
N SER A 440 -16.62 -27.64 1.73
CA SER A 440 -17.38 -26.84 2.69
C SER A 440 -17.77 -25.46 2.17
N TRP A 441 -16.87 -24.74 1.47
CA TRP A 441 -17.17 -23.40 0.93
C TRP A 441 -17.52 -23.39 -0.56
N ARG A 442 -17.33 -24.51 -1.26
CA ARG A 442 -17.66 -24.69 -2.67
C ARG A 442 -18.16 -26.11 -2.87
N GLN A 443 -19.43 -26.36 -2.58
CA GLN A 443 -20.01 -27.70 -2.68
C GLN A 443 -20.06 -28.17 -4.13
N GLU A 444 -20.57 -27.34 -5.01
CA GLU A 444 -20.62 -27.55 -6.45
C GLU A 444 -19.72 -26.50 -7.12
N ILE A 445 -18.93 -26.90 -8.12
CA ILE A 445 -17.95 -26.00 -8.74
C ILE A 445 -18.61 -24.85 -9.51
N ASP A 446 -19.76 -25.12 -10.13
CA ASP A 446 -20.56 -24.20 -10.94
C ASP A 446 -21.48 -23.28 -10.13
N LYS A 447 -21.68 -23.54 -8.83
CA LYS A 447 -22.49 -22.70 -7.95
C LYS A 447 -21.61 -21.84 -7.04
N SER A 448 -21.73 -20.53 -7.20
CA SER A 448 -21.19 -19.56 -6.23
C SER A 448 -22.00 -19.65 -4.94
N ASN A 449 -21.30 -19.58 -3.81
CA ASN A 449 -21.98 -19.27 -2.56
C ASN A 449 -22.04 -17.74 -2.46
N ASP A 450 -23.19 -17.16 -2.09
CA ASP A 450 -23.34 -15.70 -1.89
C ASP A 450 -22.51 -15.14 -0.70
N LEU A 451 -21.54 -15.92 -0.21
CA LEU A 451 -20.60 -15.54 0.82
C LEU A 451 -19.49 -14.70 0.18
N ASP A 452 -19.52 -13.39 0.40
CA ASP A 452 -18.45 -12.45 0.02
C ASP A 452 -17.13 -12.81 0.74
N ASN A 453 -16.40 -13.77 0.18
CA ASN A 453 -15.08 -14.20 0.63
C ASN A 453 -14.14 -14.32 -0.57
N ILE A 454 -12.92 -13.82 -0.39
CA ILE A 454 -11.84 -13.89 -1.38
C ILE A 454 -11.60 -15.30 -1.94
N LYS A 455 -11.73 -16.38 -1.15
CA LYS A 455 -11.58 -17.76 -1.66
C LYS A 455 -12.65 -18.12 -2.69
N ASP A 456 -13.91 -17.74 -2.44
CA ASP A 456 -14.99 -17.99 -3.38
C ASP A 456 -14.86 -17.12 -4.64
N THR A 457 -14.46 -15.85 -4.45
CA THR A 457 -14.13 -14.93 -5.55
C THR A 457 -13.05 -15.51 -6.47
N LEU A 458 -11.93 -15.98 -5.91
CA LEU A 458 -10.85 -16.59 -6.69
C LEU A 458 -11.30 -17.89 -7.38
N THR A 459 -12.14 -18.68 -6.72
CA THR A 459 -12.69 -19.91 -7.31
C THR A 459 -13.61 -19.60 -8.49
N ASN A 460 -14.47 -18.58 -8.38
CA ASN A 460 -15.29 -18.09 -9.50
C ASN A 460 -14.43 -17.68 -10.70
N TRP A 461 -13.34 -16.96 -10.44
CA TRP A 461 -12.39 -16.57 -11.49
C TRP A 461 -11.66 -17.76 -12.10
N LEU A 462 -11.27 -18.73 -11.27
CA LEU A 462 -10.60 -19.95 -11.71
C LEU A 462 -11.49 -20.73 -12.68
N VAL A 463 -12.75 -20.97 -12.31
CA VAL A 463 -13.73 -21.67 -13.15
C VAL A 463 -13.96 -20.93 -14.46
N LYS A 464 -14.33 -19.64 -14.39
CA LYS A 464 -14.60 -18.79 -15.56
C LYS A 464 -13.45 -18.78 -16.57
N LEU A 465 -12.21 -18.59 -16.09
CA LEU A 465 -11.04 -18.57 -16.96
C LEU A 465 -10.73 -19.95 -17.54
N SER A 466 -10.93 -21.01 -16.75
CA SER A 466 -10.69 -22.38 -17.22
C SER A 466 -11.65 -22.77 -18.34
N GLU A 467 -12.95 -22.49 -18.19
CA GLU A 467 -13.97 -22.76 -19.21
C GLU A 467 -13.66 -22.04 -20.53
N GLU A 468 -13.29 -20.77 -20.44
CA GLU A 468 -12.96 -19.98 -21.62
C GLU A 468 -11.68 -20.47 -22.31
N LEU A 469 -10.64 -20.79 -21.53
CA LEU A 469 -9.35 -21.20 -22.07
C LEU A 469 -9.34 -22.64 -22.59
N LEU A 470 -10.28 -23.49 -22.15
CA LEU A 470 -10.37 -24.90 -22.54
C LEU A 470 -10.42 -25.09 -24.06
N LEU A 471 -11.00 -24.14 -24.81
CA LEU A 471 -11.07 -24.21 -26.28
C LEU A 471 -9.72 -24.08 -26.98
N SER A 472 -8.72 -23.49 -26.32
CA SER A 472 -7.44 -23.13 -26.93
C SER A 472 -6.22 -23.74 -26.22
N HIS A 473 -6.35 -24.10 -24.93
CA HIS A 473 -5.26 -24.55 -24.06
C HIS A 473 -5.68 -25.75 -23.20
N GLU A 474 -6.51 -26.67 -23.73
CA GLU A 474 -7.10 -27.78 -22.96
C GLU A 474 -6.08 -28.55 -22.11
N GLU A 475 -5.04 -29.11 -22.74
CA GLU A 475 -4.00 -29.90 -22.07
C GLU A 475 -3.29 -29.09 -20.99
N GLU A 476 -2.88 -27.86 -21.31
CA GLU A 476 -2.15 -27.01 -20.37
C GLU A 476 -3.00 -26.62 -19.14
N ILE A 477 -4.28 -26.28 -19.33
CA ILE A 477 -5.16 -25.91 -18.21
C ILE A 477 -5.39 -27.10 -17.30
N VAL A 478 -5.70 -28.27 -17.87
CA VAL A 478 -5.95 -29.48 -17.11
C VAL A 478 -4.68 -29.90 -16.36
N ASP A 479 -3.52 -29.91 -17.01
CA ASP A 479 -2.24 -30.26 -16.39
C ASP A 479 -1.85 -29.31 -15.26
N LEU A 480 -2.06 -28.00 -15.43
CA LEU A 480 -1.79 -27.02 -14.37
C LEU A 480 -2.68 -27.28 -13.15
N LEU A 481 -3.98 -27.52 -13.35
CA LEU A 481 -4.92 -27.77 -12.26
C LEU A 481 -4.63 -29.07 -11.50
N ILE A 482 -4.39 -30.17 -12.21
CA ILE A 482 -4.16 -31.49 -11.59
C ILE A 482 -2.77 -31.63 -10.96
N SER A 483 -1.82 -30.76 -11.32
CA SER A 483 -0.49 -30.72 -10.71
C SER A 483 -0.46 -30.07 -9.32
N GLU A 484 -1.50 -29.31 -8.98
CA GLU A 484 -1.60 -28.65 -7.68
C GLU A 484 -1.98 -29.64 -6.56
N PRO A 485 -1.39 -29.51 -5.35
CA PRO A 485 -1.60 -30.47 -4.27
C PRO A 485 -2.94 -30.31 -3.55
N PHE A 486 -3.69 -29.24 -3.82
CA PHE A 486 -4.95 -28.94 -3.15
C PHE A 486 -6.16 -29.43 -3.98
N PRO A 487 -7.09 -30.19 -3.37
CA PRO A 487 -8.26 -30.74 -4.04
C PRO A 487 -9.04 -29.78 -4.94
N ILE A 488 -9.26 -28.52 -4.54
CA ILE A 488 -10.06 -27.54 -5.31
C ILE A 488 -9.63 -27.42 -6.78
N PHE A 489 -8.32 -27.48 -7.07
CA PHE A 489 -7.83 -27.39 -8.44
C PHE A 489 -8.19 -28.64 -9.24
N ALA A 490 -7.98 -29.83 -8.66
CA ALA A 490 -8.37 -31.09 -9.27
C ALA A 490 -9.88 -31.17 -9.47
N ARG A 491 -10.69 -30.66 -8.53
CA ARG A 491 -12.15 -30.58 -8.66
C ARG A 491 -12.58 -29.76 -9.86
N VAL A 492 -11.98 -28.58 -10.07
CA VAL A 492 -12.23 -27.77 -11.28
C VAL A 492 -11.83 -28.54 -12.54
N ALA A 493 -10.70 -29.27 -12.54
CA ALA A 493 -10.33 -30.10 -13.69
C ALA A 493 -11.36 -31.19 -13.99
N LEU A 494 -11.85 -31.91 -12.96
CA LEU A 494 -12.88 -32.93 -13.14
C LEU A 494 -14.18 -32.33 -13.66
N TYR A 495 -14.57 -31.15 -13.18
CA TYR A 495 -15.72 -30.39 -13.66
C TYR A 495 -15.62 -30.08 -15.15
N LEU A 496 -14.48 -29.55 -15.62
CA LEU A 496 -14.28 -29.20 -17.04
C LEU A 496 -14.35 -30.43 -17.96
N LEU A 497 -13.86 -31.58 -17.51
CA LEU A 497 -13.85 -32.82 -18.29
C LEU A 497 -15.23 -33.44 -18.46
N GLN A 498 -16.23 -33.01 -17.69
CA GLN A 498 -17.58 -33.53 -17.77
C GLN A 498 -18.26 -33.27 -19.13
N ASP A 499 -17.87 -32.20 -19.83
CA ASP A 499 -18.46 -31.83 -21.12
C ASP A 499 -17.78 -32.51 -22.32
N LYS A 500 -16.64 -33.16 -22.09
CA LYS A 500 -15.92 -33.97 -23.10
C LYS A 500 -15.44 -35.31 -22.51
N PRO A 501 -16.36 -36.18 -22.02
CA PRO A 501 -15.96 -37.42 -21.35
C PRO A 501 -15.25 -38.42 -22.29
N GLU A 502 -15.43 -38.25 -23.60
CA GLU A 502 -15.01 -39.21 -24.64
C GLU A 502 -13.62 -38.93 -25.21
N SER A 503 -13.10 -37.69 -25.06
CA SER A 503 -12.00 -37.21 -25.89
C SER A 503 -10.60 -37.62 -25.43
N ASN A 504 -10.41 -37.98 -24.16
CA ASN A 504 -9.06 -38.19 -23.62
C ASN A 504 -8.94 -39.47 -22.79
N ASP A 505 -7.96 -40.32 -23.12
CA ASP A 505 -7.56 -41.47 -22.28
C ASP A 505 -7.20 -41.06 -20.86
N TYR A 506 -6.75 -39.82 -20.70
CA TYR A 506 -6.48 -39.15 -19.45
C TYR A 506 -7.63 -39.17 -18.42
N THR A 507 -8.90 -39.09 -18.85
CA THR A 507 -10.08 -39.15 -17.95
C THR A 507 -10.16 -40.48 -17.21
N PHE A 508 -9.77 -41.57 -17.89
CA PHE A 508 -9.76 -42.91 -17.30
C PHE A 508 -8.71 -43.01 -16.19
N ASP A 509 -7.51 -42.49 -16.43
CA ASP A 509 -6.43 -42.49 -15.44
C ASP A 509 -6.78 -41.66 -14.20
N LEU A 510 -7.43 -40.50 -14.40
CA LEU A 510 -7.90 -39.67 -13.29
C LEU A 510 -8.93 -40.39 -12.42
N LEU A 511 -9.88 -41.10 -13.03
CA LEU A 511 -10.91 -41.85 -12.30
C LEU A 511 -10.35 -43.07 -11.55
N GLN A 512 -9.10 -43.46 -11.81
CA GLN A 512 -8.41 -44.52 -11.08
C GLN A 512 -7.47 -44.00 -9.98
N LYS A 513 -7.30 -42.68 -9.83
CA LYS A 513 -6.45 -42.10 -8.78
C LYS A 513 -7.07 -42.32 -7.40
N GLU A 514 -6.34 -43.02 -6.53
CA GLU A 514 -6.78 -43.35 -5.16
C GLU A 514 -7.36 -42.16 -4.41
N LYS A 515 -6.66 -41.03 -4.44
CA LYS A 515 -7.04 -39.82 -3.73
C LYS A 515 -8.38 -39.22 -4.20
N TYR A 516 -8.82 -39.51 -5.43
CA TYR A 516 -10.00 -38.85 -6.01
C TYR A 516 -11.29 -39.55 -5.61
N TYR A 517 -11.29 -40.89 -5.55
CA TYR A 517 -12.47 -41.65 -5.13
C TYR A 517 -12.53 -41.94 -3.62
N THR A 518 -11.47 -41.62 -2.88
CA THR A 518 -11.43 -41.74 -1.41
C THR A 518 -11.65 -40.41 -0.69
N SER A 519 -11.27 -39.28 -1.27
CA SER A 519 -11.38 -37.96 -0.64
C SER A 519 -12.82 -37.46 -0.60
N LEU A 520 -13.22 -36.93 0.57
CA LEU A 520 -14.49 -36.25 0.73
C LEU A 520 -14.60 -35.00 -0.13
N ASP A 521 -13.51 -34.24 -0.25
CA ASP A 521 -13.48 -32.98 -1.01
C ASP A 521 -13.70 -33.24 -2.50
N MET A 522 -13.25 -34.37 -3.03
CA MET A 522 -13.30 -34.71 -4.45
C MET A 522 -14.59 -35.40 -4.90
N TRP A 523 -15.34 -36.02 -3.98
CA TRP A 523 -16.33 -37.03 -4.33
C TRP A 523 -17.39 -36.55 -5.31
N HIS A 524 -17.88 -35.32 -5.12
CA HIS A 524 -18.95 -34.78 -5.94
C HIS A 524 -18.56 -34.70 -7.41
N ASP A 525 -17.43 -34.06 -7.69
CA ASP A 525 -16.92 -33.85 -9.04
C ASP A 525 -16.45 -35.18 -9.67
N TYR A 526 -15.87 -36.08 -8.86
CA TYR A 526 -15.56 -37.46 -9.27
C TYR A 526 -16.82 -38.23 -9.70
N ALA A 527 -17.87 -38.17 -8.89
CA ALA A 527 -19.09 -38.92 -9.13
C ALA A 527 -19.81 -38.46 -10.40
N LEU A 528 -19.89 -37.15 -10.63
CA LEU A 528 -20.48 -36.57 -11.83
C LEU A 528 -19.69 -36.94 -13.09
N LEU A 529 -18.35 -36.86 -13.05
CA LEU A 529 -17.52 -37.26 -14.17
C LEU A 529 -17.67 -38.74 -14.49
N LEU A 530 -17.67 -39.62 -13.48
CA LEU A 530 -17.85 -41.05 -13.69
C LEU A 530 -19.22 -41.38 -14.33
N GLN A 531 -20.29 -40.74 -13.87
CA GLN A 531 -21.64 -40.95 -14.42
C GLN A 531 -21.74 -40.56 -15.90
N LYS A 532 -21.02 -39.51 -16.32
CA LYS A 532 -20.98 -39.07 -17.71
C LYS A 532 -20.00 -39.87 -18.57
N ALA A 533 -18.86 -40.28 -18.02
CA ALA A 533 -17.78 -40.93 -18.76
C ALA A 533 -17.96 -42.44 -18.92
N PHE A 534 -18.43 -43.15 -17.89
CA PHE A 534 -18.56 -44.61 -17.96
C PHE A 534 -19.44 -45.07 -19.14
N PRO A 535 -20.62 -44.46 -19.41
CA PRO A 535 -21.49 -44.87 -20.51
C PRO A 535 -20.90 -44.66 -21.90
N SER A 536 -20.01 -43.69 -22.08
CA SER A 536 -19.42 -43.37 -23.38
C SER A 536 -18.21 -44.24 -23.73
N TRP A 537 -17.66 -44.96 -22.77
CA TRP A 537 -16.53 -45.86 -22.99
C TRP A 537 -16.92 -47.12 -23.77
N GLU A 538 -15.99 -47.59 -24.60
CA GLU A 538 -16.10 -48.91 -25.21
C GLU A 538 -16.18 -50.01 -24.15
N GLN A 539 -16.89 -51.10 -24.47
CA GLN A 539 -17.14 -52.21 -23.54
C GLN A 539 -15.87 -52.74 -22.87
N LYS A 540 -14.76 -52.86 -23.61
CA LYS A 540 -13.47 -53.31 -23.06
C LYS A 540 -12.93 -52.37 -21.97
N LYS A 541 -13.12 -51.06 -22.13
CA LYS A 541 -12.67 -50.03 -21.18
C LYS A 541 -13.58 -50.01 -19.94
N GLN A 542 -14.89 -50.20 -20.12
CA GLN A 542 -15.84 -50.42 -19.01
C GLN A 542 -15.48 -51.65 -18.18
N GLU A 543 -15.22 -52.79 -18.82
CA GLU A 543 -14.78 -54.03 -18.16
C GLU A 543 -13.47 -53.85 -17.40
N SER A 544 -12.51 -53.11 -17.99
CA SER A 544 -11.24 -52.77 -17.33
C SER A 544 -11.46 -51.91 -16.08
N PHE A 545 -12.34 -50.92 -16.14
CA PHE A 545 -12.67 -50.08 -14.98
C PHE A 545 -13.35 -50.90 -13.87
N LEU A 546 -14.32 -51.74 -14.22
CA LEU A 546 -14.99 -52.62 -13.26
C LEU A 546 -14.02 -53.61 -12.61
N CYS A 547 -13.06 -54.15 -13.36
CA CYS A 547 -11.98 -54.99 -12.83
C CYS A 547 -11.06 -54.23 -11.87
N PHE A 548 -10.82 -52.94 -12.12
CA PHE A 548 -10.11 -52.07 -11.20
C PHE A 548 -10.91 -51.88 -9.89
N VAL A 549 -12.20 -51.53 -9.98
CA VAL A 549 -13.05 -51.28 -8.80
C VAL A 549 -13.15 -52.53 -7.92
N SER A 550 -13.30 -53.72 -8.51
CA SER A 550 -13.38 -54.98 -7.74
C SER A 550 -12.10 -55.28 -6.95
N LYS A 551 -10.95 -54.75 -7.38
CA LYS A 551 -9.64 -54.92 -6.73
C LYS A 551 -9.31 -53.84 -5.69
N ILE A 552 -10.17 -52.85 -5.48
CA ILE A 552 -9.92 -51.80 -4.47
C ILE A 552 -9.74 -52.43 -3.08
N GLN A 553 -8.57 -52.18 -2.49
CA GLN A 553 -8.15 -52.68 -1.18
C GLN A 553 -7.18 -51.66 -0.55
N ILE A 554 -7.72 -50.54 -0.06
CA ILE A 554 -6.93 -49.42 0.47
C ILE A 554 -6.78 -49.53 1.99
N TYR A 555 -7.88 -49.82 2.67
CA TYR A 555 -7.92 -49.89 4.12
C TYR A 555 -7.74 -51.32 4.61
N GLU A 556 -7.21 -51.50 5.83
CA GLU A 556 -7.12 -52.83 6.45
C GLU A 556 -8.51 -53.42 6.72
N LYS A 557 -9.48 -52.56 7.09
CA LYS A 557 -10.85 -52.96 7.35
C LYS A 557 -11.58 -53.22 6.03
N LYS A 558 -11.95 -54.48 5.79
CA LYS A 558 -12.71 -54.93 4.61
C LYS A 558 -13.96 -54.08 4.38
N GLU A 559 -14.69 -53.73 5.44
CA GLU A 559 -15.91 -52.94 5.36
C GLU A 559 -15.72 -51.54 4.75
N GLN A 560 -14.60 -50.86 5.04
CA GLN A 560 -14.32 -49.54 4.48
C GLN A 560 -14.06 -49.63 2.97
N ASN A 561 -13.37 -50.68 2.51
CA ASN A 561 -13.20 -50.95 1.09
C ASN A 561 -14.52 -51.32 0.40
N GLU A 562 -15.36 -52.14 1.05
CA GLU A 562 -16.70 -52.49 0.56
C GLU A 562 -17.56 -51.24 0.35
N VAL A 563 -17.49 -50.26 1.28
CA VAL A 563 -18.24 -49.01 1.15
C VAL A 563 -17.77 -48.17 -0.04
N ILE A 564 -16.47 -48.13 -0.35
CA ILE A 564 -15.95 -47.43 -1.54
C ILE A 564 -16.49 -48.09 -2.81
N LYS A 565 -16.34 -49.42 -2.92
CA LYS A 565 -16.84 -50.19 -4.08
C LYS A 565 -18.33 -49.97 -4.26
N TYR A 566 -19.10 -50.07 -3.18
CA TYR A 566 -20.53 -49.83 -3.18
C TYR A 566 -20.89 -48.46 -3.75
N ARG A 567 -20.22 -47.40 -3.29
CA ARG A 567 -20.48 -46.04 -3.77
C ARG A 567 -20.20 -45.89 -5.27
N ILE A 568 -19.07 -46.41 -5.74
CA ILE A 568 -18.69 -46.37 -7.16
C ILE A 568 -19.69 -47.16 -8.01
N TYR A 569 -19.98 -48.41 -7.64
CA TYR A 569 -20.96 -49.25 -8.33
C TYR A 569 -22.35 -48.62 -8.36
N TYR A 570 -22.78 -47.95 -7.29
CA TYR A 570 -24.07 -47.28 -7.24
C TYR A 570 -24.22 -46.20 -8.31
N LEU A 571 -23.13 -45.49 -8.65
CA LEU A 571 -23.14 -44.45 -9.68
C LEU A 571 -23.37 -45.00 -11.09
N ILE A 572 -22.96 -46.25 -11.34
CA ILE A 572 -23.00 -46.92 -12.65
C ILE A 572 -23.88 -48.18 -12.64
N LYS A 573 -24.82 -48.26 -11.68
CA LYS A 573 -25.62 -49.46 -11.38
C LYS A 573 -26.37 -50.04 -12.58
N ASP A 574 -26.79 -49.18 -13.51
CA ASP A 574 -27.57 -49.58 -14.70
C ASP A 574 -26.72 -50.35 -15.72
N TYR A 575 -25.39 -50.29 -15.61
CA TYR A 575 -24.45 -50.94 -16.51
C TYR A 575 -23.81 -52.21 -15.91
N LEU A 576 -24.12 -52.54 -14.64
CA LEU A 576 -23.55 -53.70 -13.98
C LEU A 576 -24.15 -55.01 -14.51
N GLN A 577 -23.31 -56.01 -14.76
CA GLN A 577 -23.71 -57.33 -15.26
C GLN A 577 -22.97 -58.45 -14.50
N GLY A 578 -23.48 -59.68 -14.63
CA GLY A 578 -22.84 -60.88 -14.08
C GLY A 578 -22.58 -60.83 -12.57
N GLU A 579 -21.41 -61.32 -12.16
CA GLU A 579 -21.01 -61.42 -10.74
C GLU A 579 -20.96 -60.06 -10.04
N ILE A 580 -20.56 -58.99 -10.74
CA ILE A 580 -20.47 -57.64 -10.16
C ILE A 580 -21.85 -57.10 -9.83
N LYS A 581 -22.86 -57.38 -10.66
CA LYS A 581 -24.25 -57.01 -10.34
C LYS A 581 -24.74 -57.72 -9.09
N SER A 582 -24.43 -59.02 -8.94
CA SER A 582 -24.76 -59.78 -7.74
C SER A 582 -24.04 -59.26 -6.49
N GLU A 583 -22.76 -58.91 -6.60
CA GLU A 583 -21.99 -58.27 -5.53
C GLU A 583 -22.62 -56.93 -5.10
N PHE A 584 -22.98 -56.09 -6.07
CA PHE A 584 -23.64 -54.79 -5.82
C PHE A 584 -24.97 -54.94 -5.09
N GLU A 585 -25.85 -55.88 -5.51
CA GLU A 585 -27.15 -56.06 -4.85
C GLU A 585 -27.01 -56.54 -3.39
N LEU A 586 -25.99 -57.35 -3.08
CA LEU A 586 -25.65 -57.72 -1.70
C LEU A 586 -25.21 -56.49 -0.88
N MET A 587 -24.33 -55.65 -1.45
CA MET A 587 -23.92 -54.40 -0.81
C MET A 587 -25.10 -53.44 -0.63
N ARG A 588 -26.00 -53.34 -1.62
CA ARG A 588 -27.20 -52.51 -1.57
C ARG A 588 -28.17 -52.96 -0.48
N GLN A 589 -28.36 -54.27 -0.28
CA GLN A 589 -29.13 -54.79 0.84
C GLN A 589 -28.51 -54.45 2.19
N LYS A 590 -27.17 -54.46 2.28
CA LYS A 590 -26.43 -54.14 3.51
C LYS A 590 -26.45 -52.65 3.85
N TYR A 591 -26.21 -51.78 2.88
CA TYR A 591 -25.99 -50.34 3.09
C TYR A 591 -27.20 -49.46 2.75
N GLY A 592 -28.22 -50.00 2.08
CA GLY A 592 -29.44 -49.30 1.70
C GLY A 592 -29.27 -48.33 0.53
N ASP A 593 -30.40 -47.89 -0.05
CA ASP A 593 -30.42 -46.96 -1.18
C ASP A 593 -29.90 -45.56 -0.81
N ARG A 594 -29.26 -44.89 -1.79
CA ARG A 594 -28.78 -43.51 -1.67
C ARG A 594 -29.71 -42.56 -2.40
N LYS A 595 -30.18 -41.52 -1.70
CA LYS A 595 -30.97 -40.42 -2.28
C LYS A 595 -30.12 -39.54 -3.20
N GLU A 596 -29.00 -39.05 -2.69
CA GLU A 596 -28.04 -38.20 -3.42
C GLU A 596 -26.68 -38.92 -3.51
N PRO A 597 -26.46 -39.77 -4.53
CA PRO A 597 -25.24 -40.58 -4.61
C PRO A 597 -23.97 -39.75 -4.93
N THR A 598 -24.13 -38.54 -5.46
CA THR A 598 -23.04 -37.60 -5.76
C THR A 598 -22.59 -36.78 -4.55
N PHE A 599 -23.22 -36.94 -3.37
CA PHE A 599 -22.78 -36.28 -2.14
C PHE A 599 -22.49 -37.30 -1.04
N LEU A 600 -21.35 -37.14 -0.34
CA LEU A 600 -21.01 -37.93 0.85
C LEU A 600 -21.45 -37.26 2.15
N ILE A 601 -21.50 -35.93 2.15
CA ILE A 601 -21.96 -35.10 3.26
C ILE A 601 -22.88 -34.05 2.64
N TYR A 602 -24.11 -33.96 3.14
CA TYR A 602 -25.04 -32.91 2.77
C TYR A 602 -25.01 -31.86 3.88
N LEU A 603 -24.48 -30.68 3.58
CA LEU A 603 -24.64 -29.51 4.44
C LEU A 603 -26.00 -28.91 4.08
N SER A 604 -27.07 -29.36 4.74
CA SER A 604 -28.35 -28.68 4.65
C SER A 604 -28.18 -27.27 5.21
N SER A 605 -28.67 -26.26 4.49
CA SER A 605 -28.81 -24.88 4.99
C SER A 605 -29.76 -24.77 6.18
N GLU A 606 -30.50 -25.82 6.49
CA GLU A 606 -31.08 -26.06 7.80
C GLU A 606 -29.93 -26.36 8.76
N ALA A 607 -29.40 -25.31 9.38
CA ALA A 607 -28.58 -25.44 10.57
C ALA A 607 -29.40 -26.25 11.58
N VAL A 608 -29.12 -27.54 11.67
CA VAL A 608 -29.62 -28.34 12.78
C VAL A 608 -28.90 -27.77 14.00
N SER A 609 -29.61 -26.97 14.79
CA SER A 609 -29.02 -26.45 16.01
C SER A 609 -28.68 -27.64 16.91
N LEU A 610 -27.66 -27.48 17.77
CA LEU A 610 -27.42 -28.46 18.84
C LEU A 610 -28.69 -28.67 19.69
N GLU A 611 -29.56 -27.66 19.77
CA GLU A 611 -30.86 -27.71 20.45
C GLU A 611 -31.86 -28.62 19.70
N ASP A 612 -31.82 -28.70 18.38
CA ASP A 612 -32.65 -29.62 17.58
C ASP A 612 -32.16 -31.08 17.69
N LEU A 613 -30.88 -31.28 18.02
CA LEU A 613 -30.28 -32.59 18.27
C LEU A 613 -30.41 -33.03 19.73
N ILE A 614 -30.54 -32.13 20.69
CA ILE A 614 -30.66 -32.46 22.11
C ILE A 614 -32.15 -32.44 22.50
N PRO A 615 -32.79 -33.60 22.73
CA PRO A 615 -34.22 -33.69 22.96
C PRO A 615 -34.65 -33.26 24.38
N ILE A 616 -33.75 -32.65 25.15
CA ILE A 616 -33.98 -32.04 26.47
C ILE A 616 -33.64 -30.56 26.40
N THR A 617 -34.33 -29.74 27.17
CA THR A 617 -34.10 -28.28 27.14
C THR A 617 -32.70 -27.95 27.68
N GLN A 618 -32.15 -26.78 27.33
CA GLN A 618 -30.86 -26.35 27.86
C GLN A 618 -30.86 -26.25 29.39
N GLU A 619 -31.98 -25.85 29.99
CA GLU A 619 -32.20 -25.88 31.44
C GLU A 619 -32.10 -27.30 32.02
N GLU A 620 -32.75 -28.29 31.39
CA GLU A 620 -32.68 -29.70 31.81
C GLU A 620 -31.29 -30.33 31.63
N PHE A 621 -30.52 -29.87 30.65
CA PHE A 621 -29.13 -30.28 30.46
C PHE A 621 -28.22 -29.62 31.51
N ASP A 622 -28.49 -28.36 31.85
CA ASP A 622 -27.69 -27.61 32.81
C ASP A 622 -27.92 -28.01 34.28
N GLU A 623 -29.11 -28.56 34.59
CA GLU A 623 -29.41 -29.16 35.89
C GLU A 623 -28.66 -30.48 36.15
N LYS A 624 -28.14 -31.14 35.10
CA LYS A 624 -27.37 -32.40 35.23
C LYS A 624 -25.95 -32.12 35.68
N ASN A 625 -25.43 -32.97 36.56
CA ASN A 625 -24.00 -32.92 36.89
C ASN A 625 -23.14 -33.46 35.73
N LEU A 626 -21.82 -33.28 35.80
CA LEU A 626 -20.91 -33.65 34.72
C LEU A 626 -20.99 -35.15 34.34
N GLU A 627 -21.11 -36.06 35.31
CA GLU A 627 -21.26 -37.49 35.05
C GLU A 627 -22.59 -37.82 34.37
N GLU A 628 -23.67 -37.17 34.77
CA GLU A 628 -25.00 -37.32 34.16
C GLU A 628 -25.03 -36.78 32.74
N ARG A 629 -24.39 -35.63 32.48
CA ARG A 629 -24.24 -35.07 31.12
C ARG A 629 -23.45 -36.02 30.22
N LEU A 630 -22.32 -36.53 30.70
CA LEU A 630 -21.49 -37.49 29.95
C LEU A 630 -22.24 -38.78 29.68
N LYS A 631 -22.93 -39.34 30.69
CA LYS A 631 -23.72 -40.56 30.53
C LYS A 631 -24.92 -40.37 29.60
N TYR A 632 -25.52 -39.18 29.62
CA TYR A 632 -26.60 -38.82 28.70
C TYR A 632 -26.09 -38.75 27.27
N LEU A 633 -25.00 -38.02 27.00
CA LEU A 633 -24.39 -37.92 25.68
C LEU A 633 -23.92 -39.28 25.14
N LEU A 634 -23.38 -40.14 26.01
CA LEU A 634 -22.91 -41.49 25.63
C LEU A 634 -24.05 -42.45 25.24
N ASN A 635 -25.26 -42.26 25.77
CA ASN A 635 -26.41 -43.13 25.53
C ASN A 635 -27.47 -42.50 24.61
N TRP A 636 -27.22 -41.30 24.11
CA TRP A 636 -28.18 -40.58 23.29
C TRP A 636 -28.23 -41.15 21.86
N GLU A 637 -29.45 -41.39 21.36
CA GLU A 637 -29.72 -41.72 19.95
C GLU A 637 -30.75 -40.74 19.36
N PRO A 638 -30.54 -40.23 18.13
CA PRO A 638 -31.49 -39.31 17.50
C PRO A 638 -32.83 -39.99 17.16
N LYS A 639 -33.93 -39.24 17.34
CA LYS A 639 -35.31 -39.70 17.10
C LYS A 639 -35.59 -40.06 15.63
N GLU A 640 -34.89 -39.44 14.68
CA GLU A 640 -35.01 -39.75 13.26
C GLU A 640 -33.80 -40.53 12.72
N LYS A 641 -34.08 -41.61 11.99
CA LYS A 641 -33.05 -42.46 11.34
C LYS A 641 -32.14 -41.68 10.38
N THR A 642 -32.65 -40.61 9.76
CA THR A 642 -31.90 -39.71 8.85
C THR A 642 -30.75 -39.00 9.57
N HIS A 643 -30.98 -38.51 10.79
CA HIS A 643 -29.97 -37.84 11.61
C HIS A 643 -28.98 -38.83 12.24
N SER A 644 -29.43 -40.05 12.58
CA SER A 644 -28.56 -41.16 12.99
C SER A 644 -27.56 -41.53 11.89
N MET A 645 -27.98 -41.50 10.63
CA MET A 645 -27.15 -41.86 9.49
C MET A 645 -26.12 -40.78 9.18
N MET A 646 -26.46 -39.49 9.29
CA MET A 646 -25.49 -38.39 9.16
C MET A 646 -24.42 -38.42 10.25
N ILE A 647 -24.81 -38.63 11.51
CA ILE A 647 -23.87 -38.70 12.64
C ILE A 647 -23.03 -39.99 12.59
N LYS A 648 -23.63 -41.15 12.28
CA LYS A 648 -22.86 -42.41 12.13
C LYS A 648 -21.96 -42.42 10.90
N GLN A 649 -22.33 -41.73 9.80
CA GLN A 649 -21.44 -41.55 8.65
C GLN A 649 -20.28 -40.59 8.97
N ALA A 650 -20.52 -39.51 9.74
CA ALA A 650 -19.46 -38.64 10.23
C ALA A 650 -18.51 -39.38 11.19
N CYS A 651 -19.03 -40.23 12.08
CA CYS A 651 -18.23 -41.01 13.04
C CYS A 651 -17.52 -42.23 12.41
N ALA A 652 -18.00 -42.76 11.28
CA ALA A 652 -17.30 -43.84 10.56
C ALA A 652 -16.10 -43.32 9.74
N ILE A 653 -15.93 -42.00 9.67
CA ILE A 653 -14.87 -41.30 8.93
C ILE A 653 -13.76 -40.78 9.87
N TYR A 654 -13.92 -40.94 11.20
CA TYR A 654 -12.86 -40.73 12.18
C TYR A 654 -12.31 -42.04 12.73
#